data_AF-A0A1Y0RHX4-F1
#
_entry.id   AF-A0A1Y0RHX4-F1
#
_cell.length_a   1.000
_cell.length_b   1.000
_cell.length_c   1.000
_cell.angle_alpha   90.00
_cell.angle_beta   90.00
_cell.angle_gamma   90.00
#
_symmetry.space_group_name_H-M   'P 1'
#
loop_
_entity.id
_entity.type
_entity.pdbx_description
1 polymer ?
#
loop_
_entity_poly.entity_id
_entity_poly.type
_entity_poly.pdbx_seq_one_letter_code
_entity_poly.pdbx_strand_id
1 'polypeptide(L)'
;MNHGIELVSNQSERNEIAKLNLIAGQKAKAAIAYSMAKKYLARARVWLAASSWQTNYELSLDLYLETTEVEYLCGDFEQVEYWVAIIVQEAKNILDIVKAYEVKIQTDMAQSQPLKAIDTALQVLQQLGISFPKQPSQSNIQIELDTITSLVGNQPIANLSHLPEMTEPEKLAAMRILSSIMIAAQIAAPELMPLLAAKQVNLSIQYGNAFTSGFAYANFGLILCGMVGNIESGYQFGQLALRLLSQSHTHSLTAKTFFIVYVFIIHWKEHIKETSQQLPEGYQSGLETGDLEFAAYCAHTYNLQSFIAGKELVELEHELRTYGEAIHQIKQETPLAWNQIFHQSVLNLMGRSVSLTRLIGEAYNEEFRLPQHETDGAVIFLVHFNKLFLCYLFSDYSQALQNGRKAKRHLLKARGTALYPLYYLYDSLARLATYPEIDAQAQAEIIKNVSANQEKIKHWASYAPMNHLHKYHLLQAETARVLGQFFEAEEFYEQAIQGARENGYIQEEALAYELAAKHYLARGREKFAQTYMKEAHYCYERWGATAKVRDLETRYPQLFPQPSNVTHTTPIPKASKTTSNSSPIAFDLAAVLKASQAISSEIELDQLLSYLMKVLIENAGAQTGFLILENLGEWVIQASCELNDGEAVAVVSQSGAGVPPVEELAKGFPGISKLLNPEGEDVCATQVLQSIPTANRLPESIIQYVIRTHESVILNDATHEGHFINEPYIQHNQTQSIFCLQQLKQKAHRLLAVGTPVACGGKPSCSAGS
;
A
#
# COMPACT_ATOMS: atom_id res chain seq x y z
N MET A 1 -26.34 -12.20 47.89
CA MET A 1 -25.25 -12.96 48.52
C MET A 1 -24.24 -12.04 49.23
N ASN A 2 -23.64 -11.07 48.53
CA ASN A 2 -22.59 -10.21 49.10
C ASN A 2 -22.99 -9.35 50.32
N HIS A 3 -24.28 -9.09 50.58
CA HIS A 3 -24.73 -8.30 51.73
C HIS A 3 -24.77 -9.07 53.07
N GLY A 4 -24.61 -10.41 53.08
CA GLY A 4 -24.71 -11.25 54.28
C GLY A 4 -23.38 -11.66 54.91
N ILE A 5 -22.32 -10.86 54.79
CA ILE A 5 -20.94 -11.28 55.12
C ILE A 5 -20.72 -11.66 56.58
N GLU A 6 -21.44 -11.00 57.49
CA GLU A 6 -21.35 -11.25 58.93
C GLU A 6 -22.12 -12.51 59.36
N LEU A 7 -23.02 -13.03 58.51
CA LEU A 7 -23.91 -14.16 58.82
C LEU A 7 -23.33 -15.51 58.41
N VAL A 8 -22.34 -15.53 57.51
CA VAL A 8 -21.64 -16.76 57.10
C VAL A 8 -20.38 -16.90 57.94
N SER A 9 -20.39 -17.79 58.93
CA SER A 9 -19.26 -18.04 59.83
C SER A 9 -18.35 -19.19 59.38
N ASN A 10 -18.84 -20.08 58.53
CA ASN A 10 -18.09 -21.23 58.02
C ASN A 10 -17.13 -20.83 56.90
N GLN A 11 -15.82 -21.06 57.08
CA GLN A 11 -14.80 -20.67 56.10
C GLN A 11 -14.96 -21.39 54.74
N SER A 12 -15.47 -22.62 54.72
CA SER A 12 -15.71 -23.35 53.47
C SER A 12 -16.74 -22.63 52.58
N GLU A 13 -17.84 -22.17 53.19
CA GLU A 13 -18.88 -21.39 52.49
C GLU A 13 -18.36 -20.02 52.05
N ARG A 14 -17.50 -19.38 52.85
CA ARG A 14 -16.84 -18.13 52.46
C ARG A 14 -15.94 -18.31 51.23
N ASN A 15 -15.19 -19.41 51.15
CA ASN A 15 -14.34 -19.71 50.00
C ASN A 15 -15.16 -19.92 48.72
N GLU A 16 -16.31 -20.61 48.80
CA GLU A 16 -17.22 -20.76 47.65
C GLU A 16 -17.78 -19.40 47.19
N ILE A 17 -18.13 -18.51 48.12
CA ILE A 17 -18.56 -17.14 47.78
C ILE A 17 -17.42 -16.34 47.14
N ALA A 18 -16.19 -16.50 47.63
CA ALA A 18 -15.01 -15.88 47.03
C ALA A 18 -14.82 -16.36 45.57
N LYS A 19 -14.95 -17.66 45.32
CA LYS A 19 -14.87 -18.27 43.99
C LYS A 19 -15.96 -17.76 43.04
N LEU A 20 -17.20 -17.62 43.51
CA LEU A 20 -18.29 -17.05 42.71
C LEU A 20 -18.02 -15.58 42.34
N ASN A 21 -17.47 -14.79 43.27
CA ASN A 21 -17.09 -13.41 42.98
C ASN A 21 -15.87 -13.33 42.05
N LEU A 22 -14.92 -14.27 42.13
CA LEU A 22 -13.83 -14.39 41.14
C LEU A 22 -14.39 -14.62 39.73
N ILE A 23 -15.30 -15.59 39.57
CA ILE A 23 -15.96 -15.86 38.28
C ILE A 23 -16.75 -14.63 37.79
N ALA A 24 -17.46 -13.93 38.68
CA ALA A 24 -18.16 -12.71 38.33
C ALA A 24 -17.20 -11.59 37.90
N GLY A 25 -16.05 -11.47 38.57
CA GLY A 25 -14.97 -10.56 38.21
C GLY A 25 -14.41 -10.85 36.82
N GLN A 26 -14.09 -12.11 36.54
CA GLN A 26 -13.61 -12.57 35.23
C GLN A 26 -14.62 -12.30 34.11
N LYS A 27 -15.91 -12.58 34.36
CA LYS A 27 -17.00 -12.27 33.40
C LYS A 27 -17.16 -10.77 33.16
N ALA A 28 -17.08 -9.96 34.22
CA ALA A 28 -17.14 -8.51 34.10
C ALA A 28 -15.93 -7.95 33.32
N LYS A 29 -14.73 -8.48 33.55
CA LYS A 29 -13.52 -8.14 32.76
C LYS A 29 -13.69 -8.47 31.29
N ALA A 30 -14.17 -9.68 30.97
CA ALA A 30 -14.45 -10.10 29.59
C ALA A 30 -15.49 -9.22 28.89
N ALA A 31 -16.41 -8.62 29.63
CA ALA A 31 -17.38 -7.64 29.15
C ALA A 31 -16.89 -6.18 29.19
N ILE A 32 -15.59 -5.94 29.42
CA ILE A 32 -14.96 -4.61 29.48
C ILE A 32 -15.48 -3.75 30.67
N ALA A 33 -16.22 -4.35 31.60
CA ALA A 33 -16.74 -3.69 32.80
C ALA A 33 -15.69 -3.71 33.95
N TYR A 34 -14.51 -3.13 33.71
CA TYR A 34 -13.35 -3.22 34.61
C TYR A 34 -13.62 -2.70 36.02
N SER A 35 -14.37 -1.60 36.15
CA SER A 35 -14.76 -1.06 37.46
C SER A 35 -15.67 -2.00 38.26
N MET A 36 -16.52 -2.79 37.58
CA MET A 36 -17.34 -3.82 38.23
C MET A 36 -16.51 -5.05 38.56
N ALA A 37 -15.61 -5.47 37.67
CA ALA A 37 -14.67 -6.55 37.93
C ALA A 37 -13.85 -6.26 39.19
N LYS A 38 -13.30 -5.05 39.33
CA LYS A 38 -12.57 -4.58 40.51
C LYS A 38 -13.39 -4.72 41.79
N LYS A 39 -14.67 -4.35 41.77
CA LYS A 39 -15.57 -4.50 42.92
C LYS A 39 -15.82 -5.95 43.30
N TYR A 40 -16.06 -6.84 42.33
CA TYR A 40 -16.27 -8.26 42.59
C TYR A 40 -15.00 -8.91 43.17
N LEU A 41 -13.84 -8.63 42.58
CA LEU A 41 -12.56 -9.16 43.04
C LEU A 41 -12.21 -8.63 44.45
N ALA A 42 -12.41 -7.34 44.71
CA ALA A 42 -12.26 -6.78 46.05
C ALA A 42 -13.17 -7.47 47.06
N ARG A 43 -14.42 -7.77 46.69
CA ARG A 43 -15.35 -8.49 47.56
C ARG A 43 -14.91 -9.92 47.80
N ALA A 44 -14.43 -10.63 46.77
CA ALA A 44 -13.89 -11.97 46.91
C ALA A 44 -12.75 -12.04 47.93
N ARG A 45 -11.85 -11.04 47.93
CA ARG A 45 -10.69 -11.00 48.85
C ARG A 45 -11.11 -10.88 50.32
N VAL A 46 -12.19 -10.17 50.62
CA VAL A 46 -12.72 -10.04 52.01
C VAL A 46 -13.19 -11.39 52.57
N TRP A 47 -13.56 -12.33 51.71
CA TRP A 47 -14.04 -13.65 52.13
C TRP A 47 -12.91 -14.66 52.40
N LEU A 48 -11.69 -14.37 51.96
CA LEU A 48 -10.52 -15.21 52.24
C LEU A 48 -10.05 -15.04 53.69
N ALA A 49 -9.60 -16.14 54.29
CA ALA A 49 -8.92 -16.10 55.58
C ALA A 49 -7.47 -15.63 55.41
N ALA A 50 -6.85 -15.13 56.48
CA ALA A 50 -5.43 -14.78 56.46
C ALA A 50 -4.53 -15.98 56.09
N SER A 51 -4.97 -17.20 56.40
CA SER A 51 -4.27 -18.45 56.06
C SER A 51 -4.67 -19.05 54.70
N SER A 52 -5.38 -18.30 53.84
CA SER A 52 -5.87 -18.80 52.55
C SER A 52 -4.73 -19.14 51.58
N TRP A 53 -3.57 -18.49 51.66
CA TRP A 53 -2.40 -18.89 50.86
C TRP A 53 -1.88 -20.29 51.21
N GLN A 54 -2.02 -20.73 52.47
CA GLN A 54 -1.64 -22.08 52.88
C GLN A 54 -2.76 -23.10 52.66
N THR A 55 -4.02 -22.70 52.91
CA THR A 55 -5.17 -23.62 52.95
C THR A 55 -5.97 -23.70 51.65
N ASN A 56 -5.95 -22.65 50.81
CA ASN A 56 -6.71 -22.49 49.57
C ASN A 56 -5.85 -21.76 48.52
N TYR A 57 -4.68 -22.33 48.24
CA TYR A 57 -3.62 -21.68 47.46
C TYR A 57 -4.10 -21.28 46.05
N GLU A 58 -4.70 -22.19 45.28
CA GLU A 58 -5.11 -21.94 43.89
C GLU A 58 -6.13 -20.79 43.79
N LEU A 59 -7.17 -20.81 44.62
CA LEU A 59 -8.17 -19.75 44.66
C LEU A 59 -7.55 -18.39 45.05
N SER A 60 -6.59 -18.40 45.97
CA SER A 60 -5.89 -17.18 46.39
C SER A 60 -5.03 -16.65 45.24
N LEU A 61 -4.22 -17.51 44.62
CA LEU A 61 -3.38 -17.15 43.48
C LEU A 61 -4.21 -16.57 42.32
N ASP A 62 -5.25 -17.28 41.88
CA ASP A 62 -6.11 -16.83 40.78
C ASP A 62 -6.77 -15.48 41.08
N LEU A 63 -7.25 -15.30 42.32
CA LEU A 63 -7.89 -14.07 42.72
C LEU A 63 -6.92 -12.88 42.71
N TYR A 64 -5.70 -13.06 43.21
CA TYR A 64 -4.71 -12.00 43.24
C TYR A 64 -4.15 -11.71 41.84
N LEU A 65 -3.96 -12.72 40.99
CA LEU A 65 -3.58 -12.54 39.58
C LEU A 65 -4.65 -11.75 38.81
N GLU A 66 -5.93 -12.14 38.92
CA GLU A 66 -7.03 -11.40 38.29
C GLU A 66 -7.19 -9.98 38.84
N THR A 67 -6.96 -9.81 40.14
CA THR A 67 -6.93 -8.47 40.75
C THR A 67 -5.87 -7.61 40.09
N THR A 68 -4.64 -8.12 39.99
CA THR A 68 -3.50 -7.39 39.42
C THR A 68 -3.78 -6.95 37.98
N GLU A 69 -4.31 -7.86 37.17
CA GLU A 69 -4.67 -7.58 35.77
C GLU A 69 -5.78 -6.52 35.66
N VAL A 70 -6.81 -6.59 36.50
CA VAL A 70 -7.91 -5.61 36.51
C VAL A 70 -7.47 -4.24 37.03
N GLU A 71 -6.57 -4.17 38.01
CA GLU A 71 -6.02 -2.89 38.49
C GLU A 71 -5.22 -2.19 37.37
N TYR A 72 -4.43 -2.94 36.60
CA TYR A 72 -3.77 -2.42 35.39
C TYR A 72 -4.78 -1.88 34.37
N LEU A 73 -5.84 -2.64 34.07
CA LEU A 73 -6.90 -2.22 33.13
C LEU A 73 -7.69 -0.99 33.61
N CYS A 74 -7.72 -0.74 34.93
CA CYS A 74 -8.30 0.47 35.51
C CYS A 74 -7.31 1.66 35.53
N GLY A 75 -6.03 1.45 35.21
CA GLY A 75 -4.98 2.46 35.28
C GLY A 75 -4.40 2.67 36.69
N ASP A 76 -4.72 1.81 37.64
CA ASP A 76 -4.32 1.91 39.05
C ASP A 76 -2.92 1.29 39.28
N PHE A 77 -1.90 1.86 38.64
CA PHE A 77 -0.55 1.28 38.58
C PHE A 77 0.15 1.07 39.93
N GLU A 78 -0.13 1.92 40.93
CA GLU A 78 0.39 1.71 42.29
C GLU A 78 -0.18 0.44 42.93
N GLN A 79 -1.44 0.12 42.64
CA GLN A 79 -2.07 -1.10 43.13
C GLN A 79 -1.48 -2.34 42.44
N VAL A 80 -1.12 -2.24 41.16
CA VAL A 80 -0.43 -3.33 40.46
C VAL A 80 0.86 -3.71 41.20
N GLU A 81 1.73 -2.75 41.50
CA GLU A 81 2.98 -3.00 42.23
C GLU A 81 2.73 -3.64 43.61
N TYR A 82 1.69 -3.18 44.32
CA TYR A 82 1.29 -3.74 45.61
C TYR A 82 0.85 -5.21 45.51
N TRP A 83 -0.04 -5.55 44.56
CA TRP A 83 -0.53 -6.92 44.41
C TRP A 83 0.54 -7.86 43.87
N VAL A 84 1.38 -7.40 42.93
CA VAL A 84 2.53 -8.17 42.42
C VAL A 84 3.47 -8.54 43.58
N ALA A 85 3.77 -7.61 44.49
CA ALA A 85 4.62 -7.89 45.64
C ALA A 85 4.06 -9.00 46.54
N ILE A 86 2.74 -9.02 46.79
CA ILE A 86 2.09 -10.08 47.57
C ILE A 86 2.18 -11.43 46.85
N ILE A 87 1.90 -11.46 45.55
CA ILE A 87 1.96 -12.70 44.76
C ILE A 87 3.40 -13.26 44.77
N VAL A 88 4.40 -12.40 44.57
CA VAL A 88 5.82 -12.81 44.58
C VAL A 88 6.25 -13.34 45.95
N GLN A 89 5.72 -12.79 47.04
CA GLN A 89 6.04 -13.24 48.39
C GLN A 89 5.39 -14.60 48.74
N GLU A 90 4.15 -14.82 48.31
CA GLU A 90 3.36 -15.99 48.72
C GLU A 90 3.43 -17.16 47.72
N ALA A 91 3.90 -16.92 46.49
CA ALA A 91 3.97 -17.94 45.46
C ALA A 91 4.92 -19.09 45.81
N LYS A 92 4.50 -20.31 45.48
CA LYS A 92 5.24 -21.55 45.75
C LYS A 92 6.24 -21.90 44.65
N ASN A 93 6.04 -21.42 43.42
CA ASN A 93 6.90 -21.69 42.28
C ASN A 93 6.99 -20.47 41.34
N ILE A 94 7.98 -20.50 40.44
CA ILE A 94 8.24 -19.40 39.49
C ILE A 94 7.12 -19.20 38.47
N LEU A 95 6.38 -20.24 38.09
CA LEU A 95 5.31 -20.13 37.09
C LEU A 95 4.13 -19.32 37.61
N ASP A 96 3.86 -19.42 38.91
CA ASP A 96 2.78 -18.70 39.59
C ASP A 96 2.99 -17.17 39.56
N ILE A 97 4.24 -16.70 39.48
CA ILE A 97 4.57 -15.27 39.45
C ILE A 97 4.75 -14.71 38.04
N VAL A 98 4.88 -15.55 37.00
CA VAL A 98 5.11 -15.10 35.61
C VAL A 98 4.00 -14.16 35.14
N LYS A 99 2.72 -14.52 35.35
CA LYS A 99 1.60 -13.68 34.91
C LYS A 99 1.56 -12.34 35.66
N ALA A 100 1.94 -12.32 36.93
CA ALA A 100 2.06 -11.07 37.69
C ALA A 100 3.17 -10.16 37.10
N TYR A 101 4.31 -10.73 36.73
CA TYR A 101 5.38 -10.00 36.08
C TYR A 101 5.04 -9.54 34.66
N GLU A 102 4.27 -10.30 33.88
CA GLU A 102 3.76 -9.86 32.56
C GLU A 102 2.94 -8.55 32.71
N VAL A 103 2.03 -8.50 33.70
CA VAL A 103 1.25 -7.27 33.98
C VAL A 103 2.13 -6.14 34.48
N LYS A 104 3.17 -6.44 35.27
CA LYS A 104 4.16 -5.44 35.72
C LYS A 104 4.95 -4.85 34.56
N ILE A 105 5.42 -5.67 33.63
CA ILE A 105 6.11 -5.23 32.41
C ILE A 105 5.19 -4.32 31.58
N GLN A 106 3.92 -4.71 31.41
CA GLN A 106 2.92 -3.87 30.72
C GLN A 106 2.66 -2.54 31.43
N THR A 107 2.65 -2.54 32.77
CA THR A 107 2.52 -1.34 33.60
C THR A 107 3.71 -0.41 33.44
N ASP A 108 4.93 -0.94 33.51
CA ASP A 108 6.16 -0.18 33.29
C ASP A 108 6.18 0.47 31.90
N MET A 109 5.73 -0.26 30.87
CA MET A 109 5.56 0.27 29.51
C MET A 109 4.51 1.38 29.43
N ALA A 110 3.33 1.18 30.04
CA ALA A 110 2.27 2.19 30.08
C ALA A 110 2.71 3.48 30.80
N GLN A 111 3.61 3.37 31.78
CA GLN A 111 4.22 4.50 32.48
C GLN A 111 5.42 5.12 31.72
N SER A 112 5.68 4.71 30.48
CA SER A 112 6.82 5.17 29.67
C SER A 112 8.18 4.88 30.32
N GLN A 113 8.32 3.74 31.00
CA GLN A 113 9.55 3.28 31.67
C GLN A 113 10.12 2.00 31.03
N PRO A 114 10.55 2.04 29.75
CA PRO A 114 10.99 0.84 29.03
C PRO A 114 12.22 0.16 29.63
N LEU A 115 13.16 0.92 30.22
CA LEU A 115 14.31 0.33 30.91
C LEU A 115 13.90 -0.48 32.15
N LYS A 116 12.92 0.02 32.93
CA LYS A 116 12.39 -0.68 34.09
C LYS A 116 11.69 -1.98 33.68
N ALA A 117 10.94 -1.95 32.57
CA ALA A 117 10.31 -3.13 31.98
C ALA A 117 11.35 -4.20 31.59
N ILE A 118 12.46 -3.79 30.97
CA ILE A 118 13.58 -4.68 30.62
C ILE A 118 14.21 -5.28 31.89
N ASP A 119 14.53 -4.45 32.88
CA ASP A 119 15.15 -4.91 34.13
C ASP A 119 14.25 -5.93 34.86
N THR A 120 12.94 -5.64 34.95
CA THR A 120 11.93 -6.56 35.51
C THR A 120 11.94 -7.90 34.76
N ALA A 121 11.91 -7.88 33.43
CA ALA A 121 11.90 -9.10 32.64
C ALA A 121 13.20 -9.91 32.74
N LEU A 122 14.36 -9.25 32.74
CA LEU A 122 15.66 -9.92 32.89
C LEU A 122 15.79 -10.63 34.23
N GLN A 123 15.24 -10.06 35.31
CA GLN A 123 15.19 -10.71 36.62
C GLN A 123 14.37 -12.00 36.61
N VAL A 124 13.21 -12.00 35.95
CA VAL A 124 12.33 -13.18 35.83
C VAL A 124 12.96 -14.23 34.92
N LEU A 125 13.54 -13.81 33.80
CA LEU A 125 14.24 -14.70 32.88
C LEU A 125 15.41 -15.40 33.57
N GLN A 126 16.14 -14.70 34.43
CA GLN A 126 17.22 -15.31 35.23
C GLN A 126 16.70 -16.41 36.15
N GLN A 127 15.53 -16.21 36.78
CA GLN A 127 14.87 -17.23 37.61
C GLN A 127 14.37 -18.42 36.78
N LEU A 128 14.01 -18.20 35.51
CA LEU A 128 13.69 -19.24 34.52
C LEU A 128 14.94 -19.90 33.88
N GLY A 129 16.14 -19.58 34.38
CA GLY A 129 17.41 -20.16 33.91
C GLY A 129 17.95 -19.54 32.62
N ILE A 130 17.49 -18.34 32.23
CA ILE A 130 17.94 -17.61 31.05
C ILE A 130 18.64 -16.32 31.48
N SER A 131 19.92 -16.19 31.17
CA SER A 131 20.71 -14.99 31.45
C SER A 131 21.18 -14.32 30.18
N PHE A 132 21.32 -12.99 30.24
CA PHE A 132 21.87 -12.17 29.18
C PHE A 132 23.10 -11.42 29.68
N PRO A 133 24.07 -11.11 28.81
CA PRO A 133 25.20 -10.28 29.18
C PRO A 133 24.74 -8.88 29.55
N LYS A 134 25.31 -8.31 30.62
CA LYS A 134 25.00 -6.92 31.07
C LYS A 134 25.30 -5.87 30.00
N GLN A 135 26.28 -6.15 29.14
CA GLN A 135 26.63 -5.34 27.98
C GLN A 135 26.72 -6.26 26.78
N PRO A 136 25.67 -6.32 25.93
CA PRO A 136 25.70 -7.09 24.70
C PRO A 136 26.89 -6.67 23.82
N SER A 137 27.68 -7.65 23.38
CA SER A 137 28.78 -7.43 22.43
C SER A 137 28.49 -8.14 21.11
N GLN A 138 29.17 -7.70 20.04
CA GLN A 138 29.07 -8.36 18.73
C GLN A 138 29.45 -9.84 18.79
N SER A 139 30.41 -10.21 19.66
CA SER A 139 30.79 -11.61 19.86
C SER A 139 29.66 -12.43 20.48
N ASN A 140 28.88 -11.85 21.41
CA ASN A 140 27.72 -12.56 21.97
C ASN A 140 26.66 -12.82 20.90
N ILE A 141 26.41 -11.85 20.03
CA ILE A 141 25.47 -11.99 18.91
C ILE A 141 25.95 -13.11 17.98
N GLN A 142 27.23 -13.11 17.61
CA GLN A 142 27.77 -14.14 16.72
C GLN A 142 27.67 -15.54 17.30
N ILE A 143 27.94 -15.72 18.61
CA ILE A 143 27.81 -17.01 19.29
C ILE A 143 26.37 -17.55 19.19
N GLU A 144 25.37 -16.71 19.41
CA GLU A 144 23.96 -17.12 19.30
C GLU A 144 23.57 -17.44 17.85
N LEU A 145 24.07 -16.67 16.87
CA LEU A 145 23.87 -16.96 15.45
C LEU A 145 24.49 -18.29 15.03
N ASP A 146 25.72 -18.57 15.47
CA ASP A 146 26.43 -19.82 15.19
C ASP A 146 25.71 -21.00 15.84
N THR A 147 25.18 -20.80 17.05
CA THR A 147 24.37 -21.81 17.75
C THR A 147 23.11 -22.15 16.97
N ILE A 148 22.36 -21.14 16.50
CA ILE A 148 21.16 -21.37 15.68
C ILE A 148 21.53 -22.06 14.36
N THR A 149 22.60 -21.61 13.71
CA THR A 149 23.08 -22.21 12.46
C THR A 149 23.43 -23.68 12.66
N SER A 150 24.10 -24.03 13.77
CA SER A 150 24.42 -25.42 14.11
C SER A 150 23.17 -26.26 14.43
N LEU A 151 22.16 -25.67 15.09
CA LEU A 151 20.92 -26.36 15.45
C LEU A 151 20.03 -26.64 14.23
N VAL A 152 19.96 -25.68 13.29
CA VAL A 152 19.26 -25.87 12.01
C VAL A 152 20.02 -26.86 11.13
N GLY A 153 21.36 -26.81 11.16
CA GLY A 153 22.21 -27.65 10.34
C GLY A 153 21.95 -27.46 8.85
N ASN A 154 21.98 -28.55 8.08
CA ASN A 154 21.72 -28.52 6.64
C ASN A 154 20.23 -28.62 6.27
N GLN A 155 19.32 -28.53 7.25
CA GLN A 155 17.88 -28.63 7.00
C GLN A 155 17.34 -27.29 6.48
N PRO A 156 16.35 -27.30 5.56
CA PRO A 156 15.63 -26.09 5.18
C PRO A 156 14.99 -25.43 6.42
N ILE A 157 15.17 -24.11 6.58
CA ILE A 157 14.55 -23.33 7.67
C ILE A 157 13.02 -23.50 7.70
N ALA A 158 12.42 -23.70 6.52
CA ALA A 158 11.01 -24.06 6.34
C ALA A 158 10.54 -25.24 7.22
N ASN A 159 11.41 -26.22 7.49
CA ASN A 159 11.07 -27.42 8.26
C ASN A 159 10.84 -27.12 9.74
N LEU A 160 11.30 -25.97 10.25
CA LEU A 160 11.03 -25.57 11.63
C LEU A 160 9.52 -25.39 11.90
N SER A 161 8.70 -25.20 10.86
CA SER A 161 7.23 -25.17 11.00
C SER A 161 6.62 -26.50 11.45
N HIS A 162 7.35 -27.61 11.30
CA HIS A 162 6.92 -28.96 11.68
C HIS A 162 7.42 -29.41 13.06
N LEU A 163 8.12 -28.54 13.79
CA LEU A 163 8.51 -28.84 15.16
C LEU A 163 7.25 -29.09 16.02
N PRO A 164 7.31 -30.02 16.99
CA PRO A 164 6.19 -30.28 17.89
C PRO A 164 5.80 -29.03 18.67
N GLU A 165 4.60 -29.01 19.24
CA GLU A 165 4.20 -27.95 20.16
C GLU A 165 5.08 -27.99 21.42
N MET A 166 5.51 -26.81 21.88
CA MET A 166 6.27 -26.66 23.13
C MET A 166 5.37 -26.99 24.32
N THR A 167 5.78 -27.92 25.18
CA THR A 167 4.95 -28.38 26.31
C THR A 167 5.51 -27.99 27.67
N GLU A 168 6.79 -27.63 27.75
CA GLU A 168 7.49 -27.31 28.98
C GLU A 168 7.04 -25.94 29.53
N PRO A 169 6.38 -25.90 30.71
CA PRO A 169 5.76 -24.67 31.21
C PRO A 169 6.75 -23.52 31.45
N GLU A 170 7.96 -23.82 31.92
CA GLU A 170 9.02 -22.83 32.13
C GLU A 170 9.51 -22.21 30.82
N LYS A 171 9.57 -22.99 29.75
CA LYS A 171 10.00 -22.51 28.43
C LYS A 171 8.90 -21.70 27.76
N LEU A 172 7.65 -22.12 27.90
CA LEU A 172 6.47 -21.34 27.49
C LEU A 172 6.42 -19.99 28.21
N ALA A 173 6.68 -19.96 29.52
CA ALA A 173 6.77 -18.72 30.29
C ALA A 173 7.91 -17.81 29.79
N ALA A 174 9.11 -18.36 29.58
CA ALA A 174 10.23 -17.62 29.03
C ALA A 174 9.91 -17.02 27.64
N MET A 175 9.28 -17.79 26.76
CA MET A 175 8.87 -17.34 25.43
C MET A 175 7.91 -16.15 25.48
N ARG A 176 6.95 -16.13 26.42
CA ARG A 176 6.03 -14.99 26.61
C ARG A 176 6.74 -13.75 27.13
N ILE A 177 7.58 -13.89 28.16
CA ILE A 177 8.34 -12.77 28.73
C ILE A 177 9.27 -12.17 27.66
N LEU A 178 10.05 -12.98 26.94
CA LEU A 178 10.93 -12.52 25.86
C LEU A 178 10.15 -11.75 24.78
N SER A 179 8.96 -12.26 24.40
CA SER A 179 8.11 -11.59 23.41
C SER A 179 7.57 -10.25 23.92
N SER A 180 7.22 -10.15 25.21
CA SER A 180 6.64 -8.94 25.81
C SER A 180 7.62 -7.77 25.89
N ILE A 181 8.92 -8.03 26.00
CA ILE A 181 9.95 -6.99 26.10
C ILE A 181 10.61 -6.58 24.79
N MET A 182 10.24 -7.21 23.66
CA MET A 182 10.87 -6.90 22.37
C MET A 182 10.72 -5.41 22.01
N ILE A 183 9.53 -4.83 22.23
CA ILE A 183 9.25 -3.41 21.99
C ILE A 183 10.03 -2.52 22.96
N ALA A 184 10.09 -2.89 24.24
CA ALA A 184 10.85 -2.16 25.25
C ALA A 184 12.34 -2.09 24.88
N ALA A 185 12.91 -3.23 24.47
CA ALA A 185 14.29 -3.34 24.01
C ALA A 185 14.55 -2.47 22.77
N GLN A 186 13.62 -2.44 21.80
CA GLN A 186 13.74 -1.59 20.62
C GLN A 186 13.81 -0.09 20.97
N ILE A 187 13.06 0.34 21.98
CA ILE A 187 13.03 1.75 22.41
C ILE A 187 14.29 2.12 23.20
N ALA A 188 14.70 1.27 24.15
CA ALA A 188 15.65 1.68 25.20
C ALA A 188 16.98 0.91 25.25
N ALA A 189 17.08 -0.27 24.64
CA ALA A 189 18.29 -1.10 24.63
C ALA A 189 18.40 -1.91 23.32
N PRO A 190 18.53 -1.25 22.16
CA PRO A 190 18.48 -1.90 20.84
C PRO A 190 19.58 -2.97 20.64
N GLU A 191 20.71 -2.85 21.34
CA GLU A 191 21.80 -3.82 21.36
C GLU A 191 21.42 -5.17 21.99
N LEU A 192 20.36 -5.22 22.81
CA LEU A 192 19.87 -6.44 23.43
C LEU A 192 18.95 -7.24 22.49
N MET A 193 18.28 -6.58 21.53
CA MET A 193 17.29 -7.21 20.65
C MET A 193 17.80 -8.46 19.91
N PRO A 194 19.02 -8.47 19.31
CA PRO A 194 19.53 -9.66 18.63
C PRO A 194 19.59 -10.88 19.55
N LEU A 195 19.97 -10.69 20.81
CA LEU A 195 20.09 -11.78 21.78
C LEU A 195 18.72 -12.28 22.22
N LEU A 196 17.74 -11.39 22.43
CA LEU A 196 16.36 -11.79 22.77
C LEU A 196 15.75 -12.63 21.64
N ALA A 197 15.82 -12.12 20.40
CA ALA A 197 15.27 -12.81 19.24
C ALA A 197 15.96 -14.17 19.01
N ALA A 198 17.30 -14.21 19.08
CA ALA A 198 18.04 -15.45 18.94
C ALA A 198 17.69 -16.46 20.04
N LYS A 199 17.53 -16.01 21.29
CA LYS A 199 17.15 -16.91 22.39
C LYS A 199 15.77 -17.52 22.19
N GLN A 200 14.80 -16.76 21.68
CA GLN A 200 13.46 -17.30 21.36
C GLN A 200 13.51 -18.34 20.25
N VAL A 201 14.32 -18.12 19.21
CA VAL A 201 14.53 -19.10 18.12
C VAL A 201 15.21 -20.36 18.65
N ASN A 202 16.25 -20.20 19.47
CA ASN A 202 16.96 -21.30 20.12
C ASN A 202 16.03 -22.19 20.97
N LEU A 203 15.18 -21.56 21.80
CA LEU A 203 14.16 -22.27 22.58
C LEU A 203 13.17 -23.00 21.69
N SER A 204 12.71 -22.36 20.60
CA SER A 204 11.75 -22.97 19.68
C SER A 204 12.33 -24.22 19.00
N ILE A 205 13.60 -24.16 18.57
CA ILE A 205 14.26 -25.30 17.92
C ILE A 205 14.48 -26.47 18.90
N GLN A 206 14.84 -26.17 20.16
CA GLN A 206 15.16 -27.22 21.15
C GLN A 206 13.94 -27.86 21.79
N TYR A 207 12.87 -27.09 22.03
CA TYR A 207 11.71 -27.52 22.83
C TYR A 207 10.40 -27.56 22.03
N GLY A 208 10.43 -27.21 20.74
CA GLY A 208 9.23 -27.13 19.91
C GLY A 208 8.68 -25.71 19.76
N ASN A 209 7.71 -25.55 18.87
CA ASN A 209 7.08 -24.27 18.60
C ASN A 209 6.11 -23.89 19.73
N ALA A 210 6.30 -22.70 20.29
CA ALA A 210 5.34 -22.04 21.16
C ALA A 210 4.38 -21.18 20.33
N PHE A 211 3.28 -20.77 20.97
CA PHE A 211 2.34 -19.79 20.43
C PHE A 211 3.04 -18.55 19.83
N THR A 212 4.08 -18.03 20.51
CA THR A 212 4.81 -16.83 20.08
C THR A 212 5.97 -17.10 19.11
N SER A 213 6.24 -18.36 18.73
CA SER A 213 7.38 -18.71 17.87
C SER A 213 7.30 -18.06 16.49
N GLY A 214 6.12 -17.94 15.89
CA GLY A 214 5.95 -17.23 14.60
C GLY A 214 6.46 -15.79 14.67
N PHE A 215 6.06 -15.05 15.71
CA PHE A 215 6.55 -13.69 15.95
C PHE A 215 8.05 -13.66 16.28
N ALA A 216 8.57 -14.65 17.00
CA ALA A 216 10.01 -14.77 17.28
C ALA A 216 10.83 -14.96 15.99
N TYR A 217 10.38 -15.82 15.08
CA TYR A 217 11.02 -16.03 13.79
C TYR A 217 11.01 -14.75 12.94
N ALA A 218 9.89 -14.00 12.95
CA ALA A 218 9.83 -12.70 12.28
C ALA A 218 10.86 -11.71 12.85
N ASN A 219 10.92 -11.55 14.18
CA ASN A 219 11.91 -10.67 14.81
C ASN A 219 13.34 -11.09 14.50
N PHE A 220 13.63 -12.39 14.53
CA PHE A 220 14.95 -12.88 14.17
C PHE A 220 15.28 -12.62 12.68
N GLY A 221 14.31 -12.78 11.79
CA GLY A 221 14.44 -12.41 10.38
C GLY A 221 14.73 -10.91 10.18
N LEU A 222 14.06 -10.03 10.92
CA LEU A 222 14.36 -8.59 10.95
C LEU A 222 15.81 -8.33 11.38
N ILE A 223 16.30 -8.99 12.43
CA ILE A 223 17.68 -8.83 12.90
C ILE A 223 18.67 -9.30 11.82
N LEU A 224 18.40 -10.42 11.14
CA LEU A 224 19.24 -10.94 10.08
C LEU A 224 19.32 -9.99 8.87
N CYS A 225 18.18 -9.49 8.39
CA CYS A 225 18.12 -8.54 7.27
C CYS A 225 18.69 -7.17 7.64
N GLY A 226 18.21 -6.60 8.75
CA GLY A 226 18.52 -5.23 9.15
C GLY A 226 19.90 -5.09 9.78
N MET A 227 20.24 -5.92 10.77
CA MET A 227 21.41 -5.74 11.63
C MET A 227 22.64 -6.53 11.18
N VAL A 228 22.45 -7.80 10.82
CA VAL A 228 23.54 -8.72 10.45
C VAL A 228 23.91 -8.61 8.96
N GLY A 229 22.92 -8.37 8.09
CA GLY A 229 23.11 -8.30 6.64
C GLY A 229 22.96 -9.66 5.93
N ASN A 230 22.45 -10.69 6.61
CA ASN A 230 22.13 -11.97 5.98
C ASN A 230 20.66 -11.96 5.48
N ILE A 231 20.46 -11.34 4.33
CA ILE A 231 19.13 -11.17 3.71
C ILE A 231 18.48 -12.52 3.39
N GLU A 232 19.25 -13.51 2.93
CA GLU A 232 18.70 -14.81 2.51
C GLU A 232 18.08 -15.56 3.68
N SER A 233 18.82 -15.73 4.77
CA SER A 233 18.28 -16.39 5.96
C SER A 233 17.18 -15.57 6.61
N GLY A 234 17.32 -14.23 6.64
CA GLY A 234 16.28 -13.35 7.17
C GLY A 234 14.94 -13.49 6.43
N TYR A 235 15.00 -13.55 5.10
CA TYR A 235 13.84 -13.82 4.25
C TYR A 235 13.20 -15.19 4.55
N GLN A 236 14.01 -16.25 4.66
CA GLN A 236 13.50 -17.59 4.98
C GLN A 236 12.80 -17.66 6.35
N PHE A 237 13.33 -16.95 7.36
CA PHE A 237 12.67 -16.83 8.67
C PHE A 237 11.38 -16.00 8.60
N GLY A 238 11.32 -14.96 7.77
CA GLY A 238 10.08 -14.21 7.51
C GLY A 238 8.99 -15.09 6.87
N GLN A 239 9.34 -15.90 5.88
CA GLN A 239 8.42 -16.85 5.26
C GLN A 239 7.94 -17.93 6.25
N LEU A 240 8.85 -18.43 7.11
CA LEU A 240 8.51 -19.35 8.18
C LEU A 240 7.50 -18.74 9.16
N ALA A 241 7.68 -17.48 9.54
CA ALA A 241 6.77 -16.76 10.42
C ALA A 241 5.37 -16.67 9.81
N LEU A 242 5.24 -16.27 8.54
CA LEU A 242 3.96 -16.21 7.84
C LEU A 242 3.28 -17.59 7.74
N ARG A 243 4.05 -18.66 7.51
CA ARG A 243 3.50 -20.02 7.46
C ARG A 243 2.86 -20.43 8.79
N LEU A 244 3.45 -20.05 9.93
CA LEU A 244 2.90 -20.36 11.26
C LEU A 244 1.65 -19.55 11.62
N LEU A 245 1.36 -18.44 10.91
CA LEU A 245 0.11 -17.69 11.07
C LEU A 245 -1.10 -18.38 10.43
N SER A 246 -0.90 -19.34 9.52
CA SER A 246 -1.99 -20.05 8.86
C SER A 246 -2.75 -21.04 9.77
N GLN A 247 -2.35 -21.15 11.05
CA GLN A 247 -2.96 -22.03 12.04
C GLN A 247 -4.06 -21.30 12.83
N SER A 248 -5.23 -21.94 13.01
CA SER A 248 -6.44 -21.30 13.56
C SER A 248 -6.28 -20.56 14.91
N HIS A 249 -5.29 -20.91 15.74
CA HIS A 249 -5.09 -20.28 17.04
C HIS A 249 -4.21 -19.01 17.01
N THR A 250 -3.47 -18.71 15.94
CA THR A 250 -2.47 -17.61 15.91
C THR A 250 -3.00 -16.24 15.48
N HIS A 251 -4.30 -16.10 15.28
CA HIS A 251 -4.92 -14.85 14.77
C HIS A 251 -4.52 -13.59 15.55
N SER A 252 -4.36 -13.66 16.88
CA SER A 252 -3.94 -12.51 17.70
C SER A 252 -2.46 -12.11 17.55
N LEU A 253 -1.68 -12.84 16.74
CA LEU A 253 -0.30 -12.51 16.37
C LEU A 253 -0.16 -12.05 14.93
N THR A 254 -1.23 -12.04 14.14
CA THR A 254 -1.20 -11.72 12.72
C THR A 254 -0.72 -10.29 12.49
N ALA A 255 -1.37 -9.28 13.10
CA ALA A 255 -1.02 -7.87 12.89
C ALA A 255 0.46 -7.57 13.16
N LYS A 256 0.98 -7.96 14.32
CA LYS A 256 2.38 -7.73 14.69
C LYS A 256 3.36 -8.49 13.81
N THR A 257 3.04 -9.72 13.43
CA THR A 257 3.93 -10.53 12.59
C THR A 257 3.93 -10.01 11.16
N PHE A 258 2.77 -9.61 10.63
CA PHE A 258 2.65 -8.96 9.33
C PHE A 258 3.47 -7.69 9.29
N PHE A 259 3.32 -6.80 10.27
CA PHE A 259 4.13 -5.59 10.35
C PHE A 259 5.63 -5.91 10.27
N ILE A 260 6.14 -6.82 11.10
CA ILE A 260 7.57 -7.14 11.09
C ILE A 260 8.02 -7.71 9.73
N VAL A 261 7.26 -8.65 9.16
CA VAL A 261 7.65 -9.34 7.93
C VAL A 261 7.54 -8.43 6.70
N TYR A 262 6.41 -7.75 6.50
CA TYR A 262 6.13 -6.93 5.33
C TYR A 262 6.92 -5.62 5.32
N VAL A 263 7.27 -5.07 6.49
CA VAL A 263 8.08 -3.83 6.58
C VAL A 263 9.56 -4.10 6.44
N PHE A 264 10.09 -5.12 7.12
CA PHE A 264 11.55 -5.23 7.35
C PHE A 264 12.22 -6.39 6.59
N ILE A 265 11.45 -7.31 6.01
CA ILE A 265 12.00 -8.59 5.54
C ILE A 265 11.72 -8.81 4.05
N ILE A 266 10.45 -9.03 3.67
CA ILE A 266 10.20 -9.68 2.37
C ILE A 266 10.45 -8.78 1.16
N HIS A 267 10.34 -7.46 1.31
CA HIS A 267 10.66 -6.50 0.24
C HIS A 267 12.13 -6.55 -0.21
N TRP A 268 13.02 -7.19 0.56
CA TRP A 268 14.40 -7.43 0.14
C TRP A 268 14.52 -8.48 -0.96
N LYS A 269 13.48 -9.29 -1.21
CA LYS A 269 13.44 -10.34 -2.23
C LYS A 269 12.18 -10.37 -3.09
N GLU A 270 11.13 -9.67 -2.70
CA GLU A 270 9.85 -9.61 -3.41
C GLU A 270 9.45 -8.16 -3.74
N HIS A 271 8.60 -7.98 -4.76
CA HIS A 271 8.24 -6.64 -5.22
C HIS A 271 7.46 -5.89 -4.14
N ILE A 272 7.85 -4.64 -3.82
CA ILE A 272 7.23 -3.91 -2.70
C ILE A 272 5.73 -3.66 -2.90
N LYS A 273 5.32 -3.38 -4.16
CA LYS A 273 3.91 -3.25 -4.54
C LYS A 273 3.08 -4.50 -4.21
N GLU A 274 3.56 -5.68 -4.54
CA GLU A 274 2.82 -6.94 -4.34
C GLU A 274 2.74 -7.29 -2.85
N THR A 275 3.87 -7.17 -2.16
CA THR A 275 3.97 -7.46 -0.72
C THR A 275 3.11 -6.51 0.13
N SER A 276 2.99 -5.24 -0.25
CA SER A 276 2.19 -4.25 0.48
C SER A 276 0.69 -4.59 0.56
N GLN A 277 0.16 -5.36 -0.39
CA GLN A 277 -1.29 -5.70 -0.46
C GLN A 277 -1.78 -6.55 0.72
N GLN A 278 -0.88 -7.13 1.51
CA GLN A 278 -1.21 -7.94 2.68
C GLN A 278 -1.39 -7.10 3.96
N LEU A 279 -0.90 -5.85 3.97
CA LEU A 279 -0.96 -4.98 5.15
C LEU A 279 -2.38 -4.56 5.57
N PRO A 280 -3.36 -4.35 4.66
CA PRO A 280 -4.75 -4.11 5.04
C PRO A 280 -5.36 -5.25 5.88
N GLU A 281 -5.02 -6.52 5.60
CA GLU A 281 -5.44 -7.66 6.43
C GLU A 281 -4.81 -7.58 7.83
N GLY A 282 -3.52 -7.21 7.91
CA GLY A 282 -2.85 -6.97 9.19
C GLY A 282 -3.50 -5.86 10.02
N TYR A 283 -3.95 -4.78 9.36
CA TYR A 283 -4.74 -3.72 10.01
C TYR A 283 -6.06 -4.25 10.56
N GLN A 284 -6.84 -4.96 9.73
CA GLN A 284 -8.13 -5.51 10.12
C GLN A 284 -8.01 -6.51 11.28
N SER A 285 -7.04 -7.43 11.20
CA SER A 285 -6.78 -8.42 12.25
C SER A 285 -6.40 -7.74 13.58
N GLY A 286 -5.62 -6.65 13.53
CA GLY A 286 -5.27 -5.87 14.71
C GLY A 286 -6.49 -5.21 15.37
N LEU A 287 -7.44 -4.69 14.58
CA LEU A 287 -8.70 -4.16 15.12
C LEU A 287 -9.54 -5.24 15.79
N GLU A 288 -9.68 -6.41 15.15
CA GLU A 288 -10.48 -7.53 15.66
C GLU A 288 -9.91 -8.14 16.94
N THR A 289 -8.58 -8.14 17.08
CA THR A 289 -7.87 -8.73 18.22
C THR A 289 -7.54 -7.73 19.32
N GLY A 290 -7.83 -6.44 19.09
CA GLY A 290 -7.53 -5.35 20.01
C GLY A 290 -6.06 -4.91 20.03
N ASP A 291 -5.23 -5.41 19.11
CA ASP A 291 -3.83 -4.99 18.92
C ASP A 291 -3.77 -3.69 18.09
N LEU A 292 -4.32 -2.61 18.67
CA LEU A 292 -4.52 -1.32 17.99
C LEU A 292 -3.22 -0.66 17.54
N GLU A 293 -2.13 -0.86 18.29
CA GLU A 293 -0.81 -0.32 17.95
C GLU A 293 -0.31 -0.94 16.62
N PHE A 294 -0.28 -2.27 16.52
CA PHE A 294 0.16 -2.94 15.29
C PHE A 294 -0.86 -2.80 14.15
N ALA A 295 -2.14 -2.62 14.44
CA ALA A 295 -3.12 -2.22 13.42
C ALA A 295 -2.68 -0.90 12.76
N ALA A 296 -2.44 0.14 13.56
CA ALA A 296 -2.02 1.45 13.06
C ALA A 296 -0.70 1.40 12.29
N TYR A 297 0.26 0.58 12.74
CA TYR A 297 1.52 0.39 12.02
C TYR A 297 1.33 -0.29 10.66
N CYS A 298 0.45 -1.29 10.53
CA CYS A 298 0.11 -1.90 9.25
C CYS A 298 -0.53 -0.88 8.29
N ALA A 299 -1.50 -0.10 8.76
CA ALA A 299 -2.15 0.95 7.98
C ALA A 299 -1.16 2.00 7.47
N HIS A 300 -0.30 2.53 8.36
CA HIS A 300 0.73 3.49 7.96
C HIS A 300 1.71 2.88 6.94
N THR A 301 2.14 1.63 7.16
CA THR A 301 3.09 0.96 6.27
C THR A 301 2.51 0.77 4.87
N TYR A 302 1.22 0.42 4.76
CA TYR A 302 0.56 0.27 3.47
C TYR A 302 0.67 1.56 2.65
N ASN A 303 0.35 2.70 3.27
CA ASN A 303 0.45 4.00 2.62
C ASN A 303 1.88 4.38 2.25
N LEU A 304 2.83 4.13 3.17
CA LEU A 304 4.25 4.37 2.93
C LEU A 304 4.78 3.55 1.74
N GLN A 305 4.49 2.26 1.70
CA GLN A 305 4.94 1.37 0.64
C GLN A 305 4.25 1.70 -0.70
N SER A 306 2.98 2.14 -0.67
CA SER A 306 2.27 2.63 -1.85
C SER A 306 2.89 3.91 -2.42
N PHE A 307 3.30 4.85 -1.56
CA PHE A 307 4.08 6.02 -1.96
C PHE A 307 5.41 5.63 -2.62
N ILE A 308 6.16 4.71 -1.99
CA ILE A 308 7.44 4.22 -2.52
C ILE A 308 7.26 3.46 -3.85
N ALA A 309 6.16 2.72 -4.00
CA ALA A 309 5.85 1.96 -5.21
C ALA A 309 5.34 2.83 -6.37
N GLY A 310 5.19 4.14 -6.19
CA GLY A 310 4.72 5.03 -7.25
C GLY A 310 3.22 4.97 -7.51
N LYS A 311 2.42 4.67 -6.48
CA LYS A 311 0.96 4.73 -6.59
C LYS A 311 0.54 6.15 -7.04
N GLU A 312 -0.49 6.22 -7.88
CA GLU A 312 -1.05 7.49 -8.36
C GLU A 312 -1.48 8.35 -7.17
N LEU A 313 -1.11 9.63 -7.20
CA LEU A 313 -1.15 10.50 -6.03
C LEU A 313 -2.56 10.89 -5.60
N VAL A 314 -3.54 11.00 -6.52
CA VAL A 314 -4.94 11.26 -6.15
C VAL A 314 -5.51 10.08 -5.37
N GLU A 315 -5.31 8.86 -5.87
CA GLU A 315 -5.74 7.63 -5.17
C GLU A 315 -5.03 7.50 -3.80
N LEU A 316 -3.71 7.70 -3.77
CA LEU A 316 -2.92 7.62 -2.55
C LEU A 316 -3.31 8.70 -1.52
N GLU A 317 -3.66 9.91 -1.96
CA GLU A 317 -4.12 10.99 -1.06
C GLU A 317 -5.42 10.61 -0.34
N HIS A 318 -6.35 9.98 -1.06
CA HIS A 318 -7.59 9.48 -0.48
C HIS A 318 -7.34 8.39 0.58
N GLU A 319 -6.43 7.46 0.32
CA GLU A 319 -6.05 6.39 1.27
C GLU A 319 -5.32 6.95 2.49
N LEU A 320 -4.36 7.86 2.28
CA LEU A 320 -3.64 8.54 3.36
C LEU A 320 -4.59 9.28 4.29
N ARG A 321 -5.62 9.94 3.74
CA ARG A 321 -6.67 10.60 4.53
C ARG A 321 -7.51 9.58 5.30
N THR A 322 -8.03 8.57 4.61
CA THR A 322 -8.91 7.54 5.20
C THR A 322 -8.24 6.80 6.35
N TYR A 323 -7.02 6.29 6.13
CA TYR A 323 -6.26 5.63 7.18
C TYR A 323 -5.80 6.61 8.26
N GLY A 324 -5.49 7.86 7.91
CA GLY A 324 -5.17 8.90 8.89
C GLY A 324 -6.30 9.14 9.89
N GLU A 325 -7.53 9.26 9.39
CA GLU A 325 -8.73 9.39 10.24
C GLU A 325 -8.95 8.15 11.09
N ALA A 326 -8.80 6.95 10.52
CA ALA A 326 -8.97 5.71 11.24
C ALA A 326 -7.93 5.53 12.36
N ILE A 327 -6.64 5.81 12.09
CA ILE A 327 -5.56 5.78 13.08
C ILE A 327 -5.82 6.79 14.20
N HIS A 328 -6.33 7.98 13.87
CA HIS A 328 -6.71 8.99 14.87
C HIS A 328 -7.84 8.49 15.78
N GLN A 329 -8.86 7.82 15.24
CA GLN A 329 -9.98 7.29 16.03
C GLN A 329 -9.54 6.23 17.05
N ILE A 330 -8.52 5.42 16.74
CA ILE A 330 -7.94 4.43 17.66
C ILE A 330 -6.83 5.01 18.55
N LYS A 331 -6.63 6.34 18.54
CA LYS A 331 -5.74 7.11 19.42
C LYS A 331 -4.26 6.72 19.35
N GLN A 332 -3.78 6.33 18.17
CA GLN A 332 -2.37 5.96 17.95
C GLN A 332 -1.59 7.14 17.35
N GLU A 333 -1.09 8.03 18.21
CA GLU A 333 -0.47 9.31 17.80
C GLU A 333 0.82 9.16 16.99
N THR A 334 1.68 8.19 17.33
CA THR A 334 2.97 7.98 16.65
C THR A 334 2.81 7.60 15.17
N PRO A 335 2.11 6.50 14.81
CA PRO A 335 1.87 6.18 13.41
C PRO A 335 1.00 7.23 12.69
N LEU A 336 0.13 7.95 13.41
CA LEU A 336 -0.62 9.08 12.85
C LEU A 336 0.31 10.19 12.36
N ALA A 337 1.28 10.60 13.19
CA ALA A 337 2.26 11.62 12.83
C ALA A 337 3.08 11.20 11.61
N TRP A 338 3.49 9.93 11.53
CA TRP A 338 4.19 9.39 10.37
C TRP A 338 3.33 9.44 9.11
N ASN A 339 2.07 9.02 9.19
CA ASN A 339 1.12 9.07 8.07
C ASN A 339 0.90 10.51 7.58
N GLN A 340 0.72 11.46 8.50
CA GLN A 340 0.52 12.88 8.20
C GLN A 340 1.70 13.50 7.44
N ILE A 341 2.93 13.11 7.75
CA ILE A 341 4.13 13.58 7.03
C ILE A 341 4.06 13.20 5.55
N PHE A 342 3.73 11.95 5.23
CA PHE A 342 3.60 11.49 3.83
C PHE A 342 2.36 12.08 3.15
N HIS A 343 1.25 12.20 3.88
CA HIS A 343 0.05 12.89 3.38
C HIS A 343 0.38 14.31 2.94
N GLN A 344 1.11 15.07 3.76
CA GLN A 344 1.54 16.41 3.40
C GLN A 344 2.50 16.42 2.20
N SER A 345 3.44 15.47 2.11
CA SER A 345 4.32 15.35 0.93
C SER A 345 3.53 15.08 -0.37
N VAL A 346 2.49 14.25 -0.32
CA VAL A 346 1.60 14.01 -1.47
C VAL A 346 0.87 15.30 -1.86
N LEU A 347 0.32 16.03 -0.88
CA LEU A 347 -0.32 17.32 -1.15
C LEU A 347 0.66 18.36 -1.74
N ASN A 348 1.92 18.35 -1.32
CA ASN A 348 2.97 19.19 -1.91
C ASN A 348 3.18 18.86 -3.40
N LEU A 349 3.27 17.58 -3.76
CA LEU A 349 3.44 17.12 -5.14
C LEU A 349 2.22 17.42 -6.02
N MET A 350 1.01 17.34 -5.46
CA MET A 350 -0.25 17.69 -6.11
C MET A 350 -0.50 19.20 -6.21
N GLY A 351 0.42 20.04 -5.71
CA GLY A 351 0.27 21.50 -5.73
C GLY A 351 -0.82 22.04 -4.82
N ARG A 352 -1.20 21.28 -3.79
CA ARG A 352 -2.20 21.63 -2.75
C ARG A 352 -1.52 22.12 -1.46
N SER A 353 -0.31 22.64 -1.56
CA SER A 353 0.48 23.15 -0.43
C SER A 353 1.01 24.55 -0.72
N VAL A 354 1.18 25.35 0.34
CA VAL A 354 1.74 26.72 0.24
C VAL A 354 3.22 26.68 -0.16
N SER A 355 3.91 25.58 0.14
CA SER A 355 5.32 25.38 -0.21
C SER A 355 5.52 24.06 -0.92
N LEU A 356 6.38 24.04 -1.95
CA LEU A 356 6.74 22.82 -2.68
C LEU A 356 7.69 21.92 -1.87
N THR A 357 8.57 22.51 -1.07
CA THR A 357 9.70 21.81 -0.42
C THR A 357 9.64 21.80 1.11
N ARG A 358 8.74 22.58 1.71
CA ARG A 358 8.47 22.58 3.16
C ARG A 358 7.16 21.87 3.45
N LEU A 359 7.11 21.10 4.55
CA LEU A 359 5.91 20.37 4.94
C LEU A 359 5.01 21.27 5.79
N ILE A 360 4.30 22.20 5.12
CA ILE A 360 3.41 23.18 5.73
C ILE A 360 2.07 23.16 5.01
N GLY A 361 1.07 22.53 5.61
CA GLY A 361 -0.27 22.49 5.07
C GLY A 361 -1.29 21.88 6.03
N GLU A 362 -2.41 21.43 5.46
CA GLU A 362 -3.56 20.90 6.18
C GLU A 362 -3.29 19.59 6.91
N ALA A 363 -2.43 18.73 6.35
CA ALA A 363 -2.15 17.41 6.91
C ALA A 363 -1.01 17.44 7.95
N TYR A 364 0.02 18.26 7.71
CA TYR A 364 1.17 18.39 8.61
C TYR A 364 1.77 19.80 8.53
N ASN A 365 2.21 20.30 9.68
CA ASN A 365 2.94 21.56 9.76
C ASN A 365 4.23 21.39 10.57
N GLU A 366 5.36 21.40 9.86
CA GLU A 366 6.70 21.20 10.43
C GLU A 366 7.09 22.30 11.44
N GLU A 367 6.56 23.51 11.34
CA GLU A 367 6.92 24.61 12.24
C GLU A 367 6.35 24.41 13.65
N PHE A 368 5.19 23.77 13.76
CA PHE A 368 4.53 23.51 15.04
C PHE A 368 4.78 22.10 15.56
N ARG A 369 4.79 21.09 14.66
CA ARG A 369 4.88 19.67 15.05
C ARG A 369 6.32 19.22 15.30
N LEU A 370 7.29 19.62 14.48
CA LEU A 370 8.67 19.13 14.61
C LEU A 370 9.30 19.49 15.98
N PRO A 371 9.10 20.71 16.55
CA PRO A 371 9.59 21.04 17.89
C PRO A 371 8.96 20.19 19.01
N GLN A 372 7.77 19.62 18.80
CA GLN A 372 7.12 18.73 19.77
C GLN A 372 7.74 17.32 19.78
N HIS A 373 8.54 16.99 18.75
CA HIS A 373 9.15 15.69 18.52
C HIS A 373 10.69 15.77 18.56
N GLU A 374 11.27 16.71 19.30
CA GLU A 374 12.74 16.92 19.35
C GLU A 374 13.54 15.68 19.75
N THR A 375 12.93 14.74 20.48
CA THR A 375 13.56 13.48 20.91
C THR A 375 13.16 12.28 20.05
N ASP A 376 12.15 12.41 19.19
CA ASP A 376 11.70 11.33 18.31
C ASP A 376 12.52 11.29 17.03
N GLY A 377 13.58 10.49 17.06
CA GLY A 377 14.47 10.31 15.91
C GLY A 377 13.76 9.75 14.66
N ALA A 378 12.65 9.02 14.79
CA ALA A 378 11.93 8.50 13.63
C ALA A 378 11.19 9.63 12.91
N VAL A 379 10.45 10.46 13.65
CA VAL A 379 9.78 11.65 13.09
C VAL A 379 10.79 12.61 12.45
N ILE A 380 11.90 12.89 13.12
CA ILE A 380 12.96 13.76 12.59
C ILE A 380 13.53 13.21 11.29
N PHE A 381 13.78 11.89 11.22
CA PHE A 381 14.22 11.24 9.99
C PHE A 381 13.19 11.42 8.88
N LEU A 382 11.92 11.10 9.12
CA LEU A 382 10.85 11.13 8.12
C LEU A 382 10.63 12.53 7.54
N VAL A 383 10.58 13.56 8.38
CA VAL A 383 10.44 14.96 7.93
C VAL A 383 11.62 15.35 7.03
N HIS A 384 12.85 15.10 7.48
CA HIS A 384 14.03 15.51 6.70
C HIS A 384 14.25 14.64 5.45
N PHE A 385 13.87 13.37 5.47
CA PHE A 385 13.89 12.53 4.27
C PHE A 385 12.90 13.04 3.22
N ASN A 386 11.66 13.33 3.60
CA ASN A 386 10.65 13.86 2.69
C ASN A 386 11.08 15.23 2.12
N LYS A 387 11.70 16.09 2.93
CA LYS A 387 12.26 17.35 2.45
C LYS A 387 13.47 17.14 1.54
N LEU A 388 14.36 16.19 1.82
CA LEU A 388 15.46 15.83 0.91
C LEU A 388 14.89 15.46 -0.47
N PHE A 389 13.89 14.58 -0.48
CA PHE A 389 13.20 14.14 -1.68
C PHE A 389 12.55 15.31 -2.44
N LEU A 390 11.72 16.12 -1.78
CA LEU A 390 11.03 17.26 -2.40
C LEU A 390 12.02 18.33 -2.88
N CYS A 391 13.00 18.72 -2.06
CA CYS A 391 14.02 19.70 -2.45
C CYS A 391 14.79 19.22 -3.69
N TYR A 392 15.16 17.95 -3.75
CA TYR A 392 15.85 17.40 -4.91
C TYR A 392 14.96 17.45 -6.17
N LEU A 393 13.72 16.99 -6.06
CA LEU A 393 12.76 16.97 -7.18
C LEU A 393 12.50 18.38 -7.73
N PHE A 394 12.39 19.38 -6.85
CA PHE A 394 12.21 20.79 -7.21
C PHE A 394 13.52 21.55 -7.43
N SER A 395 14.65 20.84 -7.58
CA SER A 395 15.98 21.39 -7.94
C SER A 395 16.57 22.40 -6.94
N ASP A 396 16.13 22.36 -5.68
CA ASP A 396 16.76 23.07 -4.54
C ASP A 396 17.83 22.17 -3.89
N TYR A 397 18.93 21.96 -4.61
CA TYR A 397 19.95 20.99 -4.21
C TYR A 397 20.69 21.36 -2.90
N SER A 398 20.81 22.65 -2.60
CA SER A 398 21.43 23.13 -1.35
C SER A 398 20.60 22.70 -0.13
N GLN A 399 19.29 22.93 -0.17
CA GLN A 399 18.40 22.51 0.89
C GLN A 399 18.22 20.99 0.92
N ALA A 400 18.28 20.32 -0.24
CA ALA A 400 18.31 18.86 -0.30
C ALA A 400 19.49 18.28 0.50
N LEU A 401 20.70 18.79 0.29
CA LEU A 401 21.89 18.38 1.05
C LEU A 401 21.79 18.69 2.54
N GLN A 402 21.23 19.84 2.91
CA GLN A 402 21.04 20.21 4.32
C GLN A 402 20.08 19.23 5.02
N ASN A 403 18.94 18.92 4.40
CA ASN A 403 17.99 17.95 4.92
C ASN A 403 18.56 16.53 4.92
N GLY A 404 19.32 16.14 3.89
CA GLY A 404 20.04 14.87 3.86
C GLY A 404 20.99 14.69 5.04
N ARG A 405 21.76 15.73 5.41
CA ARG A 405 22.62 15.68 6.62
C ARG A 405 21.83 15.51 7.92
N LYS A 406 20.66 16.16 8.05
CA LYS A 406 19.79 16.04 9.22
C LYS A 406 19.17 14.64 9.30
N ALA A 407 18.65 14.13 8.18
CA ALA A 407 18.14 12.76 8.08
C ALA A 407 19.23 11.72 8.40
N LYS A 408 20.48 11.91 7.92
CA LYS A 408 21.60 11.01 8.18
C LYS A 408 21.85 10.73 9.66
N ARG A 409 21.67 11.73 10.53
CA ARG A 409 21.87 11.60 11.99
C ARG A 409 20.92 10.59 12.62
N HIS A 410 19.76 10.39 12.01
CA HIS A 410 18.71 9.48 12.48
C HIS A 410 18.46 8.30 11.53
N LEU A 411 19.30 8.12 10.51
CA LEU A 411 19.14 7.11 9.47
C LEU A 411 19.04 5.67 10.02
N LEU A 412 19.63 5.38 11.18
CA LEU A 412 19.50 4.09 11.85
C LEU A 412 18.04 3.73 12.18
N LYS A 413 17.15 4.72 12.34
CA LYS A 413 15.71 4.49 12.57
C LYS A 413 14.98 3.92 11.36
N ALA A 414 15.51 4.13 10.15
CA ALA A 414 14.97 3.57 8.91
C ALA A 414 15.65 2.26 8.49
N ARG A 415 16.63 1.77 9.26
CA ARG A 415 17.41 0.58 8.92
C ARG A 415 16.49 -0.63 8.74
N GLY A 416 16.70 -1.36 7.64
CA GLY A 416 15.89 -2.53 7.30
C GLY A 416 14.58 -2.22 6.57
N THR A 417 14.18 -0.94 6.44
CA THR A 417 12.98 -0.53 5.67
C THR A 417 13.32 -0.13 4.24
N ALA A 418 12.32 -0.07 3.36
CA ALA A 418 12.45 0.40 1.98
C ALA A 418 12.85 1.89 1.85
N LEU A 419 12.73 2.70 2.92
CA LEU A 419 13.24 4.07 2.93
C LEU A 419 14.77 4.14 2.97
N TYR A 420 15.43 3.08 3.45
CA TYR A 420 16.87 3.06 3.64
C TYR A 420 17.63 3.13 2.30
N PRO A 421 17.30 2.32 1.27
CA PRO A 421 17.86 2.52 -0.07
C PRO A 421 17.51 3.86 -0.70
N LEU A 422 16.29 4.36 -0.52
CA LEU A 422 15.86 5.65 -1.08
C LEU A 422 16.63 6.83 -0.50
N TYR A 423 16.95 6.81 0.79
CA TYR A 423 17.81 7.83 1.38
C TYR A 423 19.16 7.89 0.66
N TYR A 424 19.79 6.75 0.41
CA TYR A 424 21.08 6.70 -0.27
C TYR A 424 20.98 7.13 -1.74
N LEU A 425 19.87 6.85 -2.41
CA LEU A 425 19.59 7.34 -3.75
C LEU A 425 19.56 8.88 -3.77
N TYR A 426 18.65 9.49 -3.00
CA TYR A 426 18.46 10.95 -3.04
C TYR A 426 19.63 11.74 -2.44
N ASP A 427 20.30 11.23 -1.39
CA ASP A 427 21.53 11.87 -0.87
C ASP A 427 22.64 11.85 -1.92
N SER A 428 22.81 10.74 -2.66
CA SER A 428 23.81 10.64 -3.73
C SER A 428 23.48 11.53 -4.91
N LEU A 429 22.22 11.53 -5.35
CA LEU A 429 21.75 12.40 -6.43
C LEU A 429 21.90 13.89 -6.09
N ALA A 430 21.55 14.30 -4.86
CA ALA A 430 21.74 15.68 -4.41
C ALA A 430 23.22 16.09 -4.39
N ARG A 431 24.13 15.18 -4.00
CA ARG A 431 25.57 15.44 -4.05
C ARG A 431 26.06 15.59 -5.49
N LEU A 432 25.68 14.67 -6.38
CA LEU A 432 26.07 14.70 -7.80
C LEU A 432 25.53 15.96 -8.51
N ALA A 433 24.36 16.46 -8.13
CA ALA A 433 23.81 17.70 -8.67
C ALA A 433 24.68 18.93 -8.35
N THR A 434 25.33 18.97 -7.18
CA THR A 434 26.23 20.07 -6.77
C THR A 434 27.69 19.90 -7.21
N TYR A 435 28.04 18.75 -7.78
CA TYR A 435 29.42 18.40 -8.16
C TYR A 435 30.13 19.43 -9.06
N PRO A 436 29.47 20.05 -10.06
CA PRO A 436 30.15 21.00 -10.96
C PRO A 436 30.55 22.33 -10.30
N GLU A 437 29.93 22.69 -9.17
CA GLU A 437 30.02 24.03 -8.57
C GLU A 437 31.03 24.12 -7.41
N ILE A 438 31.67 23.00 -7.06
CA ILE A 438 32.55 22.88 -5.88
C ILE A 438 34.00 22.58 -6.28
N ASP A 439 34.93 22.77 -5.35
CA ASP A 439 36.35 22.53 -5.57
C ASP A 439 36.71 21.03 -5.76
N ALA A 440 37.89 20.78 -6.33
CA ALA A 440 38.36 19.43 -6.67
C ALA A 440 38.48 18.48 -5.47
N GLN A 441 38.77 19.00 -4.27
CA GLN A 441 38.87 18.18 -3.07
C GLN A 441 37.48 17.72 -2.62
N ALA A 442 36.50 18.63 -2.62
CA ALA A 442 35.11 18.34 -2.32
C ALA A 442 34.49 17.41 -3.39
N GLN A 443 34.85 17.56 -4.66
CA GLN A 443 34.47 16.64 -5.75
C GLN A 443 34.93 15.21 -5.46
N ALA A 444 36.20 15.01 -5.09
CA ALA A 444 36.73 13.69 -4.76
C ALA A 444 36.00 13.05 -3.57
N GLU A 445 35.62 13.85 -2.56
CA GLU A 445 34.84 13.37 -1.43
C GLU A 445 33.41 12.96 -1.84
N ILE A 446 32.77 13.70 -2.75
CA ILE A 446 31.47 13.34 -3.30
C ILE A 446 31.54 12.00 -4.02
N ILE A 447 32.49 11.81 -4.94
CA ILE A 447 32.62 10.54 -5.67
C ILE A 447 32.84 9.38 -4.70
N LYS A 448 33.75 9.53 -3.73
CA LYS A 448 33.99 8.50 -2.71
C LYS A 448 32.71 8.12 -1.95
N ASN A 449 31.93 9.11 -1.52
CA ASN A 449 30.68 8.89 -0.79
C ASN A 449 29.60 8.24 -1.67
N VAL A 450 29.46 8.70 -2.92
CA VAL A 450 28.51 8.16 -3.89
C VAL A 450 28.86 6.72 -4.24
N SER A 451 30.14 6.39 -4.49
CA SER A 451 30.56 5.01 -4.76
C SER A 451 30.26 4.08 -3.59
N ALA A 452 30.47 4.53 -2.34
CA ALA A 452 30.11 3.74 -1.16
C ALA A 452 28.59 3.49 -1.04
N ASN A 453 27.77 4.45 -1.46
CA ASN A 453 26.32 4.30 -1.50
C ASN A 453 25.86 3.41 -2.66
N GLN A 454 26.50 3.52 -3.83
CA GLN A 454 26.24 2.67 -5.00
C GLN A 454 26.49 1.20 -4.70
N GLU A 455 27.58 0.85 -4.02
CA GLU A 455 27.86 -0.54 -3.64
C GLU A 455 26.77 -1.14 -2.73
N LYS A 456 26.19 -0.33 -1.83
CA LYS A 456 25.05 -0.77 -1.01
C LYS A 456 23.81 -1.05 -1.86
N ILE A 457 23.45 -0.12 -2.75
CA ILE A 457 22.28 -0.27 -3.62
C ILE A 457 22.47 -1.44 -4.58
N LYS A 458 23.68 -1.63 -5.12
CA LYS A 458 24.06 -2.78 -5.95
C LYS A 458 23.89 -4.11 -5.21
N HIS A 459 24.33 -4.17 -3.95
CA HIS A 459 24.14 -5.34 -3.11
C HIS A 459 22.64 -5.67 -2.96
N TRP A 460 21.79 -4.69 -2.65
CA TRP A 460 20.35 -4.92 -2.56
C TRP A 460 19.70 -5.27 -3.91
N ALA A 461 20.18 -4.67 -5.00
CA ALA A 461 19.73 -5.00 -6.35
C ALA A 461 20.04 -6.44 -6.76
N SER A 462 21.06 -7.08 -6.18
CA SER A 462 21.30 -8.51 -6.42
C SER A 462 20.26 -9.44 -5.76
N TYR A 463 19.55 -8.96 -4.73
CA TYR A 463 18.47 -9.73 -4.08
C TYR A 463 17.09 -9.38 -4.62
N ALA A 464 16.82 -8.10 -4.84
CA ALA A 464 15.56 -7.58 -5.37
C ALA A 464 15.81 -6.60 -6.54
N PRO A 465 16.18 -7.11 -7.73
CA PRO A 465 16.45 -6.25 -8.89
C PRO A 465 15.24 -5.42 -9.30
N MET A 466 14.04 -5.98 -9.20
CA MET A 466 12.77 -5.30 -9.45
C MET A 466 12.56 -4.05 -8.58
N ASN A 467 13.09 -4.02 -7.34
CA ASN A 467 12.95 -2.86 -6.45
C ASN A 467 14.10 -1.86 -6.56
N HIS A 468 15.31 -2.31 -6.92
CA HIS A 468 16.54 -1.52 -6.71
C HIS A 468 17.44 -1.35 -7.93
N LEU A 469 17.31 -2.19 -8.97
CA LEU A 469 18.27 -2.17 -10.09
C LEU A 469 18.21 -0.86 -10.89
N HIS A 470 17.01 -0.35 -11.17
CA HIS A 470 16.84 0.94 -11.86
C HIS A 470 17.41 2.12 -11.06
N LYS A 471 17.34 2.08 -9.72
CA LYS A 471 17.96 3.08 -8.84
C LYS A 471 19.48 3.05 -8.93
N TYR A 472 20.07 1.85 -8.98
CA TYR A 472 21.50 1.67 -9.19
C TYR A 472 21.93 2.23 -10.56
N HIS A 473 21.21 1.88 -11.63
CA HIS A 473 21.48 2.40 -12.97
C HIS A 473 21.35 3.93 -13.03
N LEU A 474 20.36 4.52 -12.39
CA LEU A 474 20.21 5.98 -12.34
C LEU A 474 21.42 6.67 -11.69
N LEU A 475 21.95 6.10 -10.61
CA LEU A 475 23.18 6.60 -9.98
C LEU A 475 24.42 6.40 -10.87
N GLN A 476 24.51 5.29 -11.61
CA GLN A 476 25.58 5.09 -12.59
C GLN A 476 25.51 6.15 -13.69
N ALA A 477 24.31 6.44 -14.21
CA ALA A 477 24.09 7.46 -15.23
C ALA A 477 24.53 8.85 -14.77
N GLU A 478 24.09 9.27 -13.58
CA GLU A 478 24.45 10.58 -13.03
C GLU A 478 25.94 10.68 -12.64
N THR A 479 26.55 9.58 -12.18
CA THR A 479 27.99 9.53 -11.91
C THR A 479 28.80 9.65 -13.21
N ALA A 480 28.44 8.88 -14.23
CA ALA A 480 29.07 8.96 -15.55
C ALA A 480 28.90 10.35 -16.17
N ARG A 481 27.71 10.97 -16.02
CA ARG A 481 27.44 12.34 -16.46
C ARG A 481 28.42 13.35 -15.86
N VAL A 482 28.61 13.36 -14.53
CA VAL A 482 29.50 14.34 -13.88
C VAL A 482 30.98 14.08 -14.15
N LEU A 483 31.35 12.84 -14.49
CA LEU A 483 32.71 12.45 -14.87
C LEU A 483 33.01 12.65 -16.36
N GLY A 484 32.04 13.10 -17.17
CA GLY A 484 32.22 13.31 -18.61
C GLY A 484 32.13 12.04 -19.47
N GLN A 485 31.70 10.93 -18.90
CA GLN A 485 31.51 9.62 -19.55
C GLN A 485 30.14 9.56 -20.22
N PHE A 486 29.97 10.34 -21.29
CA PHE A 486 28.64 10.67 -21.79
C PHE A 486 27.90 9.51 -22.46
N PHE A 487 28.60 8.58 -23.10
CA PHE A 487 27.97 7.43 -23.76
C PHE A 487 27.49 6.42 -22.73
N GLU A 488 28.32 6.16 -21.71
CA GLU A 488 27.97 5.33 -20.57
C GLU A 488 26.78 5.93 -19.81
N ALA A 489 26.75 7.26 -19.64
CA ALA A 489 25.61 7.93 -19.02
C ALA A 489 24.30 7.69 -19.80
N GLU A 490 24.33 7.80 -21.13
CA GLU A 490 23.16 7.55 -21.99
C GLU A 490 22.65 6.11 -21.84
N GLU A 491 23.54 5.11 -21.87
CA GLU A 491 23.16 3.70 -21.70
C GLU A 491 22.51 3.46 -20.33
N PHE A 492 23.11 4.00 -19.26
CA PHE A 492 22.56 3.83 -17.92
C PHE A 492 21.23 4.56 -17.71
N TYR A 493 20.99 5.71 -18.36
CA TYR A 493 19.66 6.35 -18.34
C TYR A 493 18.61 5.45 -18.96
N GLU A 494 18.87 4.86 -20.13
CA GLU A 494 17.92 3.94 -20.77
C GLU A 494 17.63 2.73 -19.90
N GLN A 495 18.67 2.14 -19.28
CA GLN A 495 18.50 1.02 -18.36
C GLN A 495 17.70 1.40 -17.10
N ALA A 496 17.88 2.62 -16.58
CA ALA A 496 17.11 3.12 -15.44
C ALA A 496 15.63 3.35 -15.82
N ILE A 497 15.37 4.00 -16.95
CA ILE A 497 14.03 4.25 -17.49
C ILE A 497 13.28 2.94 -17.72
N GLN A 498 13.89 2.01 -18.47
CA GLN A 498 13.28 0.74 -18.79
C GLN A 498 13.02 -0.10 -17.54
N GLY A 499 14.00 -0.17 -16.62
CA GLY A 499 13.84 -0.92 -15.37
C GLY A 499 12.77 -0.31 -14.44
N ALA A 500 12.65 1.00 -14.38
CA ALA A 500 11.59 1.65 -13.60
C ALA A 500 10.20 1.41 -14.21
N ARG A 501 10.09 1.51 -15.55
CA ARG A 501 8.85 1.24 -16.30
C ARG A 501 8.37 -0.20 -16.13
N GLU A 502 9.26 -1.18 -16.35
CA GLU A 502 8.94 -2.61 -16.27
C GLU A 502 8.41 -3.01 -14.89
N ASN A 503 8.90 -2.36 -13.83
CA ASN A 503 8.51 -2.63 -12.45
C ASN A 503 7.48 -1.62 -11.91
N GLY A 504 7.01 -0.69 -12.73
CA GLY A 504 5.92 0.23 -12.39
C GLY A 504 6.26 1.37 -11.42
N TYR A 505 7.54 1.75 -11.28
CA TYR A 505 7.99 2.90 -10.49
C TYR A 505 7.89 4.20 -11.30
N ILE A 506 6.66 4.66 -11.58
CA ILE A 506 6.37 5.78 -12.50
C ILE A 506 7.10 7.08 -12.14
N GLN A 507 7.25 7.37 -10.85
CA GLN A 507 7.96 8.54 -10.32
C GLN A 507 9.46 8.48 -10.57
N GLU A 508 10.03 7.28 -10.57
CA GLU A 508 11.46 7.07 -10.83
C GLU A 508 11.73 6.99 -12.34
N GLU A 509 10.78 6.47 -13.13
CA GLU A 509 10.77 6.60 -14.59
C GLU A 509 10.76 8.09 -15.00
N ALA A 510 9.86 8.89 -14.42
CA ALA A 510 9.77 10.32 -14.66
C ALA A 510 11.09 11.04 -14.33
N LEU A 511 11.68 10.72 -13.17
CA LEU A 511 12.95 11.31 -12.74
C LEU A 511 14.11 10.92 -13.65
N ALA A 512 14.18 9.65 -14.08
CA ALA A 512 15.21 9.18 -15.00
C ALA A 512 15.09 9.88 -16.38
N TYR A 513 13.88 10.04 -16.90
CA TYR A 513 13.62 10.84 -18.09
C TYR A 513 14.03 12.31 -17.92
N GLU A 514 13.70 12.93 -16.78
CA GLU A 514 14.06 14.33 -16.50
C GLU A 514 15.58 14.53 -16.46
N LEU A 515 16.31 13.61 -15.82
CA LEU A 515 17.77 13.68 -15.72
C LEU A 515 18.45 13.43 -17.09
N ALA A 516 17.97 12.46 -17.86
CA ALA A 516 18.40 12.24 -19.23
C ALA A 516 18.14 13.48 -20.13
N ALA A 517 16.98 14.11 -20.00
CA ALA A 517 16.66 15.33 -20.72
C ALA A 517 17.60 16.48 -20.38
N LYS A 518 17.90 16.69 -19.08
CA LYS A 518 18.88 17.67 -18.61
C LYS A 518 20.29 17.39 -19.15
N HIS A 519 20.71 16.12 -19.21
CA HIS A 519 21.98 15.70 -19.80
C HIS A 519 22.07 16.06 -21.29
N TYR A 520 21.04 15.75 -22.08
CA TYR A 520 21.01 16.11 -23.50
C TYR A 520 20.97 17.63 -23.71
N LEU A 521 20.23 18.36 -22.88
CA LEU A 521 20.12 19.81 -22.96
C LEU A 521 21.46 20.49 -22.69
N ALA A 522 22.18 20.06 -21.64
CA ALA A 522 23.51 20.58 -21.30
C ALA A 522 24.55 20.37 -22.43
N ARG A 523 24.30 19.41 -23.34
CA ARG A 523 25.14 19.13 -24.51
C ARG A 523 24.63 19.76 -25.80
N GLY A 524 23.64 20.65 -25.73
CA GLY A 524 23.04 21.32 -26.90
C GLY A 524 22.24 20.39 -27.81
N ARG A 525 21.86 19.18 -27.34
CA ARG A 525 21.07 18.20 -28.10
C ARG A 525 19.58 18.41 -27.87
N GLU A 526 19.09 19.58 -28.27
CA GLU A 526 17.76 20.07 -27.91
C GLU A 526 16.60 19.14 -28.32
N LYS A 527 16.66 18.53 -29.51
CA LYS A 527 15.61 17.58 -29.95
C LYS A 527 15.49 16.36 -29.02
N PHE A 528 16.61 15.79 -28.60
CA PHE A 528 16.61 14.68 -27.64
C PHE A 528 16.13 15.16 -26.28
N ALA A 529 16.64 16.30 -25.80
CA ALA A 529 16.17 16.89 -24.55
C ALA A 529 14.65 17.11 -24.54
N GLN A 530 14.08 17.61 -25.64
CA GLN A 530 12.64 17.82 -25.77
C GLN A 530 11.86 16.50 -25.69
N THR A 531 12.29 15.46 -26.40
CA THR A 531 11.62 14.14 -26.35
C THR A 531 11.60 13.60 -24.94
N TYR A 532 12.76 13.53 -24.27
CA TYR A 532 12.85 12.97 -22.91
C TYR A 532 12.11 13.84 -21.88
N MET A 533 12.13 15.17 -22.03
CA MET A 533 11.42 16.06 -21.13
C MET A 533 9.90 15.91 -21.25
N LYS A 534 9.38 15.65 -22.46
CA LYS A 534 7.95 15.35 -22.68
C LYS A 534 7.54 14.03 -22.05
N GLU A 535 8.39 13.00 -22.14
CA GLU A 535 8.13 11.73 -21.45
C GLU A 535 8.17 11.90 -19.92
N ALA A 536 9.13 12.67 -19.38
CA ALA A 536 9.16 13.01 -17.96
C ALA A 536 7.88 13.71 -17.52
N HIS A 537 7.45 14.72 -18.28
CA HIS A 537 6.20 15.46 -18.05
C HIS A 537 4.99 14.52 -18.03
N TYR A 538 4.84 13.67 -19.05
CA TYR A 538 3.76 12.68 -19.13
C TYR A 538 3.75 11.71 -17.94
N CYS A 539 4.92 11.20 -17.52
CA CYS A 539 5.01 10.33 -16.35
C CYS A 539 4.64 11.06 -15.05
N TYR A 540 5.09 12.30 -14.85
CA TYR A 540 4.69 13.10 -13.67
C TYR A 540 3.20 13.43 -13.68
N GLU A 541 2.62 13.72 -14.84
CA GLU A 541 1.19 13.96 -15.01
C GLU A 541 0.38 12.71 -14.64
N ARG A 542 0.75 11.56 -15.19
CA ARG A 542 0.11 10.27 -14.86
C ARG A 542 0.29 9.82 -13.42
N TRP A 543 1.39 10.22 -12.79
CA TRP A 543 1.59 9.98 -11.37
C TRP A 543 0.71 10.91 -10.51
N GLY A 544 0.24 12.04 -11.04
CA GLY A 544 -0.55 13.04 -10.33
C GLY A 544 0.29 14.15 -9.68
N ALA A 545 1.58 14.25 -10.00
CA ALA A 545 2.51 15.24 -9.45
C ALA A 545 2.39 16.60 -10.17
N THR A 546 1.19 17.19 -10.14
CA THR A 546 0.85 18.41 -10.92
C THR A 546 1.73 19.62 -10.59
N ALA A 547 2.24 19.74 -9.36
CA ALA A 547 3.19 20.79 -9.01
C ALA A 547 4.51 20.62 -9.77
N LYS A 548 4.97 19.37 -9.93
CA LYS A 548 6.18 19.05 -10.67
C LYS A 548 6.00 19.27 -12.17
N VAL A 549 4.83 18.96 -12.72
CA VAL A 549 4.47 19.24 -14.11
C VAL A 549 4.58 20.75 -14.41
N ARG A 550 3.91 21.60 -13.62
CA ARG A 550 3.95 23.07 -13.77
C ARG A 550 5.36 23.63 -13.63
N ASP A 551 6.13 23.04 -12.72
CA ASP A 551 7.53 23.40 -12.48
C ASP A 551 8.41 23.09 -13.70
N LEU A 552 8.22 21.96 -14.38
CA LEU A 552 8.92 21.64 -15.64
C LEU A 552 8.55 22.63 -16.76
N GLU A 553 7.27 22.92 -16.93
CA GLU A 553 6.76 23.89 -17.92
C GLU A 553 7.33 25.29 -17.70
N THR A 554 7.44 25.70 -16.43
CA THR A 554 7.97 27.02 -16.05
C THR A 554 9.47 27.11 -16.25
N ARG A 555 10.23 26.05 -15.93
CA ARG A 555 11.70 26.06 -16.05
C ARG A 555 12.21 25.82 -17.47
N TYR A 556 11.46 25.07 -18.27
CA TYR A 556 11.85 24.70 -19.63
C TYR A 556 10.78 25.05 -20.67
N PRO A 557 10.29 26.30 -20.73
CA PRO A 557 9.21 26.69 -21.64
C PRO A 557 9.55 26.42 -23.11
N GLN A 558 10.83 26.47 -23.48
CA GLN A 558 11.32 26.15 -24.82
C GLN A 558 11.09 24.69 -25.24
N LEU A 559 10.98 23.75 -24.27
CA LEU A 559 10.75 22.34 -24.55
C LEU A 559 9.26 22.00 -24.69
N PHE A 560 8.38 22.90 -24.23
CA PHE A 560 6.92 22.78 -24.28
C PHE A 560 6.29 23.91 -25.14
N PRO A 561 6.56 23.94 -26.45
CA PRO A 561 5.98 24.97 -27.31
C PRO A 561 4.46 24.87 -27.28
N GLN A 562 3.79 25.97 -26.92
CA GLN A 562 2.34 26.08 -27.07
C GLN A 562 1.95 25.90 -28.55
N PRO A 563 0.78 25.31 -28.84
CA PRO A 563 0.24 25.30 -30.19
C PRO A 563 0.15 26.74 -30.66
N SER A 564 1.06 27.09 -31.56
CA SER A 564 1.21 28.45 -32.02
C SER A 564 0.03 28.75 -32.94
N ASN A 565 -0.82 29.69 -32.54
CA ASN A 565 -1.79 30.35 -33.42
C ASN A 565 -1.03 31.14 -34.50
N VAL A 566 -0.38 30.45 -35.44
CA VAL A 566 0.34 31.09 -36.54
C VAL A 566 -0.62 31.20 -37.71
N THR A 567 -1.32 32.33 -37.75
CA THR A 567 -1.94 32.87 -38.96
C THR A 567 -0.82 33.37 -39.89
N HIS A 568 -0.22 32.46 -40.65
CA HIS A 568 0.54 32.84 -41.85
C HIS A 568 -0.34 32.63 -43.08
N THR A 569 -1.02 33.71 -43.45
CA THR A 569 -1.66 33.90 -44.75
C THR A 569 -0.61 34.05 -45.85
N THR A 570 -0.37 32.99 -46.63
CA THR A 570 0.01 33.12 -48.05
C THR A 570 -0.51 31.91 -48.83
N PRO A 571 -1.13 32.08 -50.02
CA PRO A 571 -1.82 31.00 -50.72
C PRO A 571 -0.95 30.36 -51.81
N ILE A 572 -0.80 29.04 -51.76
CA ILE A 572 -0.26 28.20 -52.86
C ILE A 572 -1.24 27.02 -53.06
N PRO A 573 -1.55 26.60 -54.31
CA PRO A 573 -2.77 25.88 -54.63
C PRO A 573 -2.68 24.36 -54.48
N LYS A 574 -3.83 23.80 -54.05
CA LYS A 574 -4.35 22.42 -54.12
C LYS A 574 -3.38 21.32 -54.63
N ALA A 575 -2.97 20.46 -53.70
CA ALA A 575 -2.79 19.04 -53.94
C ALA A 575 -3.32 18.26 -52.72
N SER A 576 -4.19 17.27 -52.97
CA SER A 576 -4.87 16.46 -51.97
C SER A 576 -3.91 15.79 -50.98
N LYS A 577 -4.04 16.13 -49.70
CA LYS A 577 -3.79 15.22 -48.57
C LYS A 577 -4.83 15.51 -47.50
N THR A 578 -5.73 14.56 -47.30
CA THR A 578 -6.67 14.50 -46.18
C THR A 578 -5.87 14.32 -44.90
N THR A 579 -5.81 15.35 -44.06
CA THR A 579 -5.40 15.23 -42.65
C THR A 579 -6.64 15.40 -41.80
N SER A 580 -7.11 14.32 -41.19
CA SER A 580 -8.14 14.37 -40.15
C SER A 580 -7.53 14.91 -38.86
N ASN A 581 -8.04 16.05 -38.38
CA ASN A 581 -7.86 16.46 -36.99
C ASN A 581 -8.56 15.43 -36.10
N SER A 582 -7.81 14.51 -35.49
CA SER A 582 -8.32 13.72 -34.37
C SER A 582 -8.41 14.63 -33.15
N SER A 583 -9.62 14.91 -32.67
CA SER A 583 -9.81 15.61 -31.40
C SER A 583 -9.26 14.75 -30.22
N PRO A 584 -8.67 15.34 -29.17
CA PRO A 584 -8.10 14.62 -28.02
C PRO A 584 -9.13 13.80 -27.22
N ILE A 585 -10.41 14.13 -27.38
CA ILE A 585 -11.54 13.59 -26.61
C ILE A 585 -11.78 12.10 -26.89
N ALA A 586 -11.52 11.63 -28.12
CA ALA A 586 -11.75 10.23 -28.49
C ALA A 586 -10.73 9.26 -27.85
N PHE A 587 -9.53 9.74 -27.51
CA PHE A 587 -8.49 8.95 -26.85
C PHE A 587 -8.73 8.82 -25.34
N ASP A 588 -9.28 9.85 -24.72
CA ASP A 588 -9.53 9.92 -23.27
C ASP A 588 -10.68 8.98 -22.84
N LEU A 589 -11.73 8.88 -23.67
CA LEU A 589 -12.90 8.07 -23.38
C LEU A 589 -12.62 6.55 -23.45
N ALA A 590 -11.64 6.14 -24.29
CA ALA A 590 -11.18 4.76 -24.37
C ALA A 590 -10.45 4.30 -23.09
N ALA A 591 -9.78 5.24 -22.41
CA ALA A 591 -9.14 4.97 -21.12
C ALA A 591 -10.19 4.84 -19.99
N VAL A 592 -11.22 5.70 -20.00
CA VAL A 592 -12.35 5.65 -19.05
C VAL A 592 -13.15 4.35 -19.18
N LEU A 593 -13.39 3.88 -20.41
CA LEU A 593 -14.02 2.59 -20.72
C LEU A 593 -13.26 1.41 -20.10
N LYS A 594 -11.94 1.46 -20.17
CA LYS A 594 -11.06 0.40 -19.69
C LYS A 594 -10.99 0.36 -18.16
N ALA A 595 -11.02 1.53 -17.52
CA ALA A 595 -11.09 1.64 -16.08
C ALA A 595 -12.43 1.11 -15.55
N SER A 596 -13.53 1.49 -16.18
CA SER A 596 -14.87 1.08 -15.72
C SER A 596 -15.15 -0.42 -15.94
N GLN A 597 -14.69 -0.99 -17.06
CA GLN A 597 -14.84 -2.42 -17.38
C GLN A 597 -14.01 -3.34 -16.46
N ALA A 598 -12.98 -2.82 -15.80
CA ALA A 598 -12.19 -3.56 -14.80
C ALA A 598 -12.80 -3.51 -13.38
N ILE A 599 -13.75 -2.59 -13.15
CA ILE A 599 -14.29 -2.27 -11.82
C ILE A 599 -15.73 -2.77 -11.63
N SER A 600 -16.44 -3.07 -12.73
CA SER A 600 -17.91 -3.12 -12.70
C SER A 600 -18.47 -4.54 -12.77
N SER A 601 -19.56 -4.78 -12.02
CA SER A 601 -20.35 -6.03 -12.12
C SER A 601 -21.09 -6.08 -13.46
N GLU A 602 -21.39 -7.28 -13.99
CA GLU A 602 -22.04 -7.43 -15.32
C GLU A 602 -23.32 -6.59 -15.47
N ILE A 603 -24.04 -6.31 -14.37
CA ILE A 603 -25.28 -5.52 -14.34
C ILE A 603 -25.04 -4.02 -14.62
N GLU A 604 -23.86 -3.50 -14.27
CA GLU A 604 -23.48 -2.09 -14.45
C GLU A 604 -22.79 -1.83 -15.80
N LEU A 605 -22.19 -2.85 -16.42
CA LEU A 605 -21.52 -2.75 -17.72
C LEU A 605 -22.48 -2.37 -18.85
N ASP A 606 -23.71 -2.90 -18.84
CA ASP A 606 -24.73 -2.63 -19.85
C ASP A 606 -25.25 -1.17 -19.78
N GLN A 607 -25.42 -0.64 -18.57
CA GLN A 607 -25.83 0.75 -18.36
C GLN A 607 -24.71 1.73 -18.76
N LEU A 608 -23.47 1.39 -18.42
CA LEU A 608 -22.30 2.16 -18.81
C LEU A 608 -22.11 2.19 -20.33
N LEU A 609 -22.21 1.04 -21.00
CA LEU A 609 -22.15 0.94 -22.47
C LEU A 609 -23.24 1.79 -23.13
N SER A 610 -24.45 1.78 -22.58
CA SER A 610 -25.57 2.58 -23.08
C SER A 610 -25.31 4.09 -22.95
N TYR A 611 -24.83 4.55 -21.79
CA TYR A 611 -24.47 5.95 -21.56
C TYR A 611 -23.34 6.42 -22.48
N LEU A 612 -22.30 5.60 -22.64
CA LEU A 612 -21.18 5.90 -23.53
C LEU A 612 -21.58 5.96 -25.00
N MET A 613 -22.42 5.02 -25.46
CA MET A 613 -22.94 5.04 -26.82
C MET A 613 -23.77 6.29 -27.09
N LYS A 614 -24.56 6.74 -26.10
CA LYS A 614 -25.30 8.01 -26.17
C LYS A 614 -24.33 9.20 -26.33
N VAL A 615 -23.34 9.31 -25.44
CA VAL A 615 -22.32 10.38 -25.48
C VAL A 615 -21.54 10.37 -26.79
N LEU A 616 -21.21 9.19 -27.33
CA LEU A 616 -20.50 9.06 -28.60
C LEU A 616 -21.32 9.53 -29.80
N ILE A 617 -22.60 9.15 -29.86
CA ILE A 617 -23.48 9.54 -30.96
C ILE A 617 -23.81 11.04 -30.89
N GLU A 618 -24.05 11.58 -29.69
CA GLU A 618 -24.29 13.03 -29.47
C GLU A 618 -23.08 13.87 -29.87
N ASN A 619 -21.86 13.48 -29.46
CA ASN A 619 -20.64 14.22 -29.81
C ASN A 619 -20.22 14.06 -31.27
N ALA A 620 -20.56 12.93 -31.91
CA ALA A 620 -20.33 12.72 -33.34
C ALA A 620 -21.42 13.37 -34.22
N GLY A 621 -22.50 13.90 -33.63
CA GLY A 621 -23.64 14.45 -34.36
C GLY A 621 -24.39 13.42 -35.20
N ALA A 622 -24.34 12.15 -34.80
CA ALA A 622 -24.89 11.05 -35.57
C ALA A 622 -26.28 10.62 -35.09
N GLN A 623 -26.94 9.76 -35.86
CA GLN A 623 -28.25 9.20 -35.51
C GLN A 623 -28.16 7.74 -35.08
N THR A 624 -27.17 7.01 -35.60
CA THR A 624 -26.93 5.60 -35.24
C THR A 624 -25.44 5.31 -35.00
N GLY A 625 -25.16 4.47 -34.01
CA GLY A 625 -23.81 4.01 -33.70
C GLY A 625 -23.78 2.52 -33.37
N PHE A 626 -22.73 1.84 -33.82
CA PHE A 626 -22.53 0.40 -33.63
C PHE A 626 -21.18 0.09 -32.99
N LEU A 627 -21.19 -0.83 -32.02
CA LEU A 627 -19.99 -1.47 -31.47
C LEU A 627 -19.84 -2.87 -32.06
N ILE A 628 -18.74 -3.13 -32.74
CA ILE A 628 -18.48 -4.39 -33.44
C ILE A 628 -17.26 -5.07 -32.81
N LEU A 629 -17.42 -6.32 -32.39
CA LEU A 629 -16.34 -7.18 -31.88
C LEU A 629 -16.15 -8.41 -32.76
N GLU A 630 -14.92 -8.90 -32.84
CA GLU A 630 -14.61 -10.18 -33.46
C GLU A 630 -14.87 -11.32 -32.48
N ASN A 631 -15.74 -12.26 -32.85
CA ASN A 631 -16.04 -13.47 -32.10
C ASN A 631 -15.80 -14.71 -32.98
N LEU A 632 -14.88 -15.58 -32.58
CA LEU A 632 -14.53 -16.84 -33.30
C LEU A 632 -14.20 -16.65 -34.80
N GLY A 633 -13.64 -15.50 -35.19
CA GLY A 633 -13.23 -15.18 -36.57
C GLY A 633 -14.34 -14.55 -37.43
N GLU A 634 -15.51 -14.29 -36.86
CA GLU A 634 -16.58 -13.50 -37.48
C GLU A 634 -16.83 -12.20 -36.73
N TRP A 635 -17.12 -11.13 -37.46
CA TRP A 635 -17.45 -9.82 -36.87
C TRP A 635 -18.93 -9.77 -36.52
N VAL A 636 -19.23 -9.41 -35.26
CA VAL A 636 -20.60 -9.34 -34.74
C VAL A 636 -20.88 -7.97 -34.13
N ILE A 637 -22.11 -7.49 -34.31
CA ILE A 637 -22.58 -6.27 -33.65
C ILE A 637 -22.90 -6.63 -32.20
N GLN A 638 -22.14 -6.06 -31.26
CA GLN A 638 -22.31 -6.32 -29.84
C GLN A 638 -23.25 -5.33 -29.16
N ALA A 639 -23.26 -4.09 -29.65
CA ALA A 639 -24.24 -3.09 -29.26
C ALA A 639 -24.60 -2.18 -30.44
N SER A 640 -25.85 -1.73 -30.49
CA SER A 640 -26.31 -0.67 -31.38
C SER A 640 -27.06 0.38 -30.58
N CYS A 641 -26.91 1.64 -30.94
CA CYS A 641 -27.67 2.74 -30.35
C CYS A 641 -28.24 3.62 -31.46
N GLU A 642 -29.52 3.96 -31.35
CA GLU A 642 -30.25 4.84 -32.27
C GLU A 642 -30.88 5.99 -31.47
N LEU A 643 -30.77 7.21 -32.00
CA LEU A 643 -31.31 8.43 -31.42
C LEU A 643 -32.64 8.78 -32.12
N ASN A 644 -33.77 8.58 -31.43
CA ASN A 644 -35.12 8.92 -31.91
C ASN A 644 -35.71 10.03 -31.04
N ASP A 645 -36.02 11.20 -31.64
CA ASP A 645 -36.69 12.34 -30.99
C ASP A 645 -36.14 12.72 -29.59
N GLY A 646 -34.80 12.64 -29.40
CA GLY A 646 -34.11 13.02 -28.17
C GLY A 646 -33.92 11.90 -27.14
N GLU A 647 -34.53 10.73 -27.35
CA GLU A 647 -34.29 9.52 -26.55
C GLU A 647 -33.34 8.56 -27.29
N ALA A 648 -32.29 8.13 -26.60
CA ALA A 648 -31.38 7.10 -27.10
C ALA A 648 -31.93 5.72 -26.72
N VAL A 649 -32.03 4.80 -27.68
CA VAL A 649 -32.38 3.39 -27.43
C VAL A 649 -31.14 2.56 -27.66
N ALA A 650 -30.59 1.97 -26.60
CA ALA A 650 -29.43 1.08 -26.66
C ALA A 650 -29.86 -0.38 -26.67
N VAL A 651 -29.28 -1.18 -27.58
CA VAL A 651 -29.49 -2.63 -27.69
C VAL A 651 -28.15 -3.31 -27.45
N VAL A 652 -28.07 -4.20 -26.47
CA VAL A 652 -26.85 -4.96 -26.10
C VAL A 652 -27.12 -6.45 -26.22
N SER A 653 -26.16 -7.22 -26.76
CA SER A 653 -26.26 -8.69 -26.87
C SER A 653 -25.52 -9.40 -25.71
N GLN A 654 -26.16 -10.37 -25.07
CA GLN A 654 -25.51 -11.21 -24.04
C GLN A 654 -24.62 -12.28 -24.68
N SER A 655 -23.38 -12.39 -24.20
CA SER A 655 -22.53 -13.56 -24.43
C SER A 655 -23.07 -14.75 -23.64
N GLY A 656 -23.34 -15.87 -24.32
CA GLY A 656 -24.03 -17.01 -23.72
C GLY A 656 -23.34 -17.62 -22.50
N ALA A 657 -24.02 -17.56 -21.35
CA ALA A 657 -24.06 -18.58 -20.31
C ALA A 657 -25.33 -18.32 -19.47
N GLY A 658 -26.20 -19.33 -19.33
CA GLY A 658 -27.55 -19.16 -18.80
C GLY A 658 -27.61 -18.64 -17.35
N VAL A 659 -28.43 -17.61 -17.14
CA VAL A 659 -28.89 -17.14 -15.82
C VAL A 659 -30.43 -17.06 -15.86
N PRO A 660 -31.17 -17.56 -14.86
CA PRO A 660 -32.64 -17.56 -14.87
C PRO A 660 -33.22 -16.14 -14.66
N PRO A 661 -34.50 -15.92 -15.03
CA PRO A 661 -35.12 -14.60 -14.98
C PRO A 661 -35.20 -14.02 -13.55
N VAL A 662 -35.10 -12.68 -13.49
CA VAL A 662 -34.98 -11.81 -12.30
C VAL A 662 -36.04 -12.04 -11.21
N GLU A 663 -37.18 -12.61 -11.55
CA GLU A 663 -38.29 -12.87 -10.61
C GLU A 663 -37.97 -13.94 -9.55
N GLU A 664 -36.95 -14.78 -9.76
CA GLU A 664 -36.57 -15.85 -8.83
C GLU A 664 -35.50 -15.41 -7.79
N LEU A 665 -34.70 -14.38 -8.10
CA LEU A 665 -33.69 -13.80 -7.20
C LEU A 665 -34.29 -12.90 -6.10
N ALA A 666 -35.51 -12.40 -6.31
CA ALA A 666 -36.19 -11.48 -5.39
C ALA A 666 -36.80 -12.16 -4.14
N LYS A 667 -36.75 -13.49 -4.01
CA LYS A 667 -37.32 -14.23 -2.86
C LYS A 667 -36.37 -14.38 -1.67
N GLY A 668 -35.11 -13.96 -1.78
CA GLY A 668 -34.08 -14.22 -0.76
C GLY A 668 -33.80 -13.11 0.26
N PHE A 669 -34.11 -11.84 -0.02
CA PHE A 669 -33.62 -10.72 0.80
C PHE A 669 -34.60 -9.52 0.82
N PRO A 670 -35.48 -9.37 1.83
CA PRO A 670 -36.37 -8.23 1.93
C PRO A 670 -35.64 -7.04 2.55
N GLY A 671 -35.11 -6.13 1.75
CA GLY A 671 -34.49 -4.90 2.26
C GLY A 671 -33.94 -3.89 1.25
N ILE A 672 -33.73 -4.27 -0.02
CA ILE A 672 -33.06 -3.40 -1.01
C ILE A 672 -34.03 -2.48 -1.77
N SER A 673 -35.35 -2.68 -1.68
CA SER A 673 -36.35 -1.93 -2.46
C SER A 673 -36.60 -0.47 -2.03
N LYS A 674 -35.75 0.12 -1.19
CA LYS A 674 -35.92 1.50 -0.70
C LYS A 674 -34.75 2.47 -0.93
N LEU A 675 -33.74 2.08 -1.72
CA LEU A 675 -32.58 2.97 -2.01
C LEU A 675 -32.41 3.34 -3.49
N LEU A 676 -33.38 3.03 -4.36
CA LEU A 676 -33.35 3.39 -5.78
C LEU A 676 -34.63 4.13 -6.18
N ASN A 677 -34.84 5.30 -5.56
CA ASN A 677 -35.38 6.52 -6.19
C ASN A 677 -35.74 7.53 -5.09
N PRO A 678 -35.15 8.72 -5.15
CA PRO A 678 -36.01 9.84 -5.50
C PRO A 678 -35.36 10.80 -6.51
N GLU A 679 -36.20 11.29 -7.42
CA GLU A 679 -36.00 12.47 -8.29
C GLU A 679 -35.29 12.23 -9.64
N GLY A 680 -36.05 11.55 -10.53
CA GLY A 680 -36.36 11.94 -11.92
C GLY A 680 -35.26 12.51 -12.83
N GLU A 681 -34.76 11.66 -13.73
CA GLU A 681 -34.44 11.97 -15.14
C GLU A 681 -34.35 10.64 -15.94
N ASP A 682 -34.57 10.72 -17.25
CA ASP A 682 -35.11 9.69 -18.16
C ASP A 682 -34.38 8.33 -18.22
N VAL A 683 -35.16 7.23 -18.15
CA VAL A 683 -34.67 5.85 -18.26
C VAL A 683 -34.69 5.39 -19.72
N CYS A 684 -33.51 5.21 -20.30
CA CYS A 684 -33.28 4.57 -21.60
C CYS A 684 -33.83 3.13 -21.60
N ALA A 685 -34.79 2.84 -22.48
CA ALA A 685 -35.35 1.50 -22.64
C ALA A 685 -34.35 0.60 -23.38
N THR A 686 -33.69 -0.31 -22.66
CA THR A 686 -32.77 -1.30 -23.27
C THR A 686 -33.56 -2.50 -23.78
N GLN A 687 -33.46 -2.83 -25.08
CA GLN A 687 -33.96 -4.11 -25.62
C GLN A 687 -32.80 -5.07 -25.87
N VAL A 688 -32.96 -6.33 -25.47
CA VAL A 688 -31.93 -7.38 -25.64
C VAL A 688 -32.25 -8.21 -26.89
N LEU A 689 -31.31 -8.31 -27.84
CA LEU A 689 -31.41 -9.17 -29.03
C LEU A 689 -30.22 -10.14 -29.11
N GLN A 690 -30.43 -11.29 -29.76
CA GLN A 690 -29.36 -12.28 -30.03
C GLN A 690 -28.30 -11.70 -30.99
N SER A 691 -27.03 -12.07 -30.80
CA SER A 691 -25.87 -11.61 -31.58
C SER A 691 -26.09 -11.66 -33.10
N ILE A 692 -25.88 -10.54 -33.79
CA ILE A 692 -26.20 -10.38 -35.22
C ILE A 692 -24.92 -10.29 -36.07
N PRO A 693 -24.78 -11.09 -37.15
CA PRO A 693 -23.68 -10.96 -38.11
C PRO A 693 -23.66 -9.60 -38.83
N THR A 694 -22.48 -9.07 -39.15
CA THR A 694 -22.32 -7.77 -39.82
C THR A 694 -22.70 -7.76 -41.31
N ALA A 695 -22.85 -8.94 -41.93
CA ALA A 695 -23.08 -9.09 -43.37
C ALA A 695 -24.33 -8.35 -43.87
N ASN A 696 -24.17 -7.51 -44.90
CA ASN A 696 -25.21 -6.65 -45.50
C ASN A 696 -25.87 -5.62 -44.56
N ARG A 697 -25.33 -5.38 -43.35
CA ARG A 697 -25.89 -4.42 -42.38
C ARG A 697 -24.96 -3.25 -42.05
N LEU A 698 -23.71 -3.29 -42.52
CA LEU A 698 -22.69 -2.28 -42.31
C LEU A 698 -21.79 -2.17 -43.54
N PRO A 699 -21.07 -1.04 -43.74
CA PRO A 699 -20.21 -0.84 -44.90
C PRO A 699 -18.92 -1.66 -44.79
N GLU A 700 -18.99 -2.93 -45.20
CA GLU A 700 -17.91 -3.91 -45.02
C GLU A 700 -16.58 -3.46 -45.61
N SER A 701 -16.59 -2.80 -46.77
CA SER A 701 -15.34 -2.36 -47.41
C SER A 701 -14.62 -1.27 -46.62
N ILE A 702 -15.36 -0.39 -45.92
CA ILE A 702 -14.80 0.64 -45.04
C ILE A 702 -14.24 -0.02 -43.78
N ILE A 703 -14.99 -0.96 -43.20
CA ILE A 703 -14.57 -1.74 -42.03
C ILE A 703 -13.27 -2.49 -42.33
N GLN A 704 -13.23 -3.23 -43.44
CA GLN A 704 -12.03 -3.97 -43.88
C GLN A 704 -10.87 -3.03 -44.23
N TYR A 705 -11.15 -1.85 -44.79
CA TYR A 705 -10.11 -0.85 -45.03
C TYR A 705 -9.45 -0.40 -43.73
N VAL A 706 -10.25 -0.01 -42.74
CA VAL A 706 -9.76 0.46 -41.43
C VAL A 706 -9.00 -0.66 -40.71
N ILE A 707 -9.50 -1.91 -40.76
CA ILE A 707 -8.82 -3.08 -40.20
C ILE A 707 -7.45 -3.33 -40.86
N ARG A 708 -7.38 -3.25 -42.20
CA ARG A 708 -6.18 -3.57 -42.97
C ARG A 708 -5.13 -2.47 -42.92
N THR A 709 -5.55 -1.22 -42.91
CA THR A 709 -4.64 -0.06 -43.01
C THR A 709 -4.29 0.54 -41.65
N HIS A 710 -5.06 0.22 -40.60
CA HIS A 710 -4.97 0.86 -39.28
C HIS A 710 -5.21 2.38 -39.30
N GLU A 711 -5.73 2.92 -40.41
CA GLU A 711 -6.09 4.33 -40.54
C GLU A 711 -7.59 4.52 -40.26
N SER A 712 -7.94 5.60 -39.57
CA SER A 712 -9.33 5.99 -39.36
C SER A 712 -9.98 6.47 -40.65
N VAL A 713 -11.27 6.18 -40.83
CA VAL A 713 -12.07 6.74 -41.92
C VAL A 713 -13.08 7.72 -41.34
N ILE A 714 -13.01 8.98 -41.79
CA ILE A 714 -13.97 10.03 -41.48
C ILE A 714 -14.47 10.59 -42.81
N LEU A 715 -15.75 10.40 -43.10
CA LEU A 715 -16.42 10.95 -44.27
C LEU A 715 -17.55 11.85 -43.76
N ASN A 716 -17.55 13.11 -44.17
CA ASN A 716 -18.61 14.06 -43.80
C ASN A 716 -19.77 14.03 -44.80
N ASP A 717 -19.51 13.65 -46.07
CA ASP A 717 -20.51 13.30 -47.08
C ASP A 717 -20.06 12.04 -47.87
N ALA A 718 -20.33 10.85 -47.34
CA ALA A 718 -19.95 9.58 -47.95
C ALA A 718 -20.65 9.30 -49.30
N THR A 719 -21.69 10.06 -49.64
CA THR A 719 -22.36 9.98 -50.95
C THR A 719 -21.62 10.76 -52.06
N HIS A 720 -20.78 11.74 -51.72
CA HIS A 720 -20.05 12.57 -52.68
C HIS A 720 -18.54 12.71 -52.43
N GLU A 721 -18.03 12.27 -51.28
CA GLU A 721 -16.63 12.39 -50.86
C GLU A 721 -15.97 11.03 -50.55
N GLY A 722 -14.71 10.89 -50.97
CA GLY A 722 -13.83 9.76 -50.60
C GLY A 722 -13.80 8.60 -51.61
N HIS A 723 -13.01 7.57 -51.29
CA HIS A 723 -12.81 6.39 -52.14
C HIS A 723 -13.93 5.33 -52.03
N PHE A 724 -14.93 5.55 -51.17
CA PHE A 724 -15.96 4.57 -50.81
C PHE A 724 -17.36 4.91 -51.33
N ILE A 725 -17.50 5.90 -52.22
CA ILE A 725 -18.79 6.36 -52.78
C ILE A 725 -19.58 5.24 -53.47
N ASN A 726 -18.88 4.25 -54.05
CA ASN A 726 -19.48 3.11 -54.74
C ASN A 726 -19.74 1.89 -53.84
N GLU A 727 -19.60 2.05 -52.53
CA GLU A 727 -19.85 0.97 -51.57
C GLU A 727 -21.37 0.68 -51.49
N PRO A 728 -21.80 -0.59 -51.58
CA PRO A 728 -23.22 -0.95 -51.67
C PRO A 728 -24.09 -0.45 -50.50
N TYR A 729 -23.56 -0.45 -49.27
CA TYR A 729 -24.27 0.02 -48.08
C TYR A 729 -24.50 1.54 -48.13
N ILE A 730 -23.51 2.34 -48.57
CA ILE A 730 -23.65 3.79 -48.77
C ILE A 730 -24.70 4.08 -49.84
N GLN A 731 -24.66 3.39 -50.98
CA GLN A 731 -25.61 3.62 -52.07
C GLN A 731 -27.04 3.25 -51.68
N HIS A 732 -27.21 2.16 -50.93
CA HIS A 732 -28.51 1.68 -50.50
C HIS A 732 -29.13 2.56 -49.41
N ASN A 733 -28.34 2.98 -48.42
CA ASN A 733 -28.82 3.71 -47.24
C ASN A 733 -28.66 5.24 -47.33
N GLN A 734 -28.05 5.76 -48.40
CA GLN A 734 -27.80 7.19 -48.61
C GLN A 734 -27.09 7.85 -47.41
N THR A 735 -26.10 7.15 -46.85
CA THR A 735 -25.41 7.54 -45.62
C THR A 735 -24.55 8.78 -45.85
N GLN A 736 -24.81 9.87 -45.12
CA GLN A 736 -24.06 11.13 -45.29
C GLN A 736 -22.75 11.15 -44.49
N SER A 737 -22.76 10.87 -43.20
CA SER A 737 -21.52 10.82 -42.42
C SER A 737 -21.12 9.38 -42.08
N ILE A 738 -19.82 9.08 -42.14
CA ILE A 738 -19.27 7.82 -41.66
C ILE A 738 -18.03 8.10 -40.82
N PHE A 739 -18.03 7.60 -39.59
CA PHE A 739 -16.86 7.58 -38.73
C PHE A 739 -16.52 6.15 -38.34
N CYS A 740 -15.29 5.71 -38.66
CA CYS A 740 -14.83 4.36 -38.41
C CYS A 740 -13.42 4.37 -37.81
N LEU A 741 -13.28 3.78 -36.62
CA LEU A 741 -12.02 3.68 -35.87
C LEU A 741 -11.72 2.23 -35.45
N GLN A 742 -10.44 1.84 -35.53
CA GLN A 742 -9.95 0.60 -34.93
C GLN A 742 -9.31 0.87 -33.56
N GLN A 743 -9.60 0.01 -32.59
CA GLN A 743 -8.84 -0.05 -31.32
C GLN A 743 -7.91 -1.26 -31.30
N LEU A 744 -6.64 -1.07 -30.93
CA LEU A 744 -5.65 -2.14 -30.77
C LEU A 744 -5.35 -2.39 -29.28
N LYS A 745 -5.67 -3.60 -28.77
CA LYS A 745 -4.80 -4.33 -27.83
C LYS A 745 -5.13 -5.83 -27.77
N GLN A 746 -4.08 -6.63 -27.54
CA GLN A 746 -4.01 -8.09 -27.39
C GLN A 746 -5.35 -8.86 -27.26
N LYS A 747 -5.65 -9.67 -28.28
CA LYS A 747 -6.66 -10.76 -28.38
C LYS A 747 -8.14 -10.44 -28.69
N ALA A 748 -8.52 -9.22 -29.08
CA ALA A 748 -9.78 -9.01 -29.83
C ALA A 748 -9.77 -7.65 -30.54
N HIS A 749 -10.12 -7.61 -31.83
CA HIS A 749 -10.26 -6.37 -32.58
C HIS A 749 -11.63 -5.72 -32.30
N ARG A 750 -11.67 -4.42 -32.04
CA ARG A 750 -12.90 -3.65 -31.81
C ARG A 750 -13.04 -2.53 -32.84
N LEU A 751 -14.24 -2.35 -33.39
CA LEU A 751 -14.54 -1.31 -34.38
C LEU A 751 -15.81 -0.54 -33.99
N LEU A 752 -15.75 0.79 -34.07
CA LEU A 752 -16.92 1.67 -33.89
C LEU A 752 -17.31 2.23 -35.26
N ALA A 753 -18.53 1.99 -35.72
CA ALA A 753 -19.08 2.55 -36.96
C ALA A 753 -20.29 3.42 -36.64
N VAL A 754 -20.28 4.67 -37.11
CA VAL A 754 -21.31 5.66 -36.83
C VAL A 754 -21.80 6.23 -38.16
N GLY A 755 -23.13 6.31 -38.36
CA GLY A 755 -23.72 6.86 -39.59
C GLY A 755 -25.10 7.50 -39.41
N THR A 756 -25.45 8.40 -40.33
CA THR A 756 -26.75 9.09 -40.44
C THR A 756 -27.49 8.70 -41.73
N PRO A 757 -28.65 8.01 -41.68
CA PRO A 757 -29.53 7.84 -42.83
C PRO A 757 -30.50 9.02 -43.01
N VAL A 758 -30.87 9.35 -44.26
CA VAL A 758 -31.89 10.37 -44.56
C VAL A 758 -33.27 9.85 -44.14
N ALA A 759 -33.98 10.60 -43.29
CA ALA A 759 -35.37 10.33 -42.94
C ALA A 759 -36.28 10.37 -44.20
N CYS A 760 -36.80 9.22 -44.61
CA CYS A 760 -37.89 9.16 -45.59
C CYS A 760 -39.21 9.58 -44.93
N GLY A 761 -39.52 10.88 -44.98
CA GLY A 761 -40.86 11.39 -44.78
C GLY A 761 -41.77 10.97 -45.94
N GLY A 762 -42.48 9.85 -45.79
CA GLY A 762 -43.49 9.40 -46.75
C GLY A 762 -44.44 8.37 -46.15
N LYS A 763 -45.62 8.83 -45.72
CA LYS A 763 -46.72 8.00 -45.19
C LYS A 763 -47.04 6.80 -46.10
N PRO A 764 -47.29 5.59 -45.56
CA PRO A 764 -47.96 4.54 -46.30
C PRO A 764 -49.46 4.87 -46.40
N SER A 765 -49.93 5.16 -47.61
CA SER A 765 -51.35 5.14 -47.93
C SER A 765 -51.86 3.70 -47.94
N CYS A 766 -52.86 3.42 -47.12
CA CYS A 766 -53.72 2.25 -47.25
C CYS A 766 -54.38 2.19 -48.63
N SER A 767 -54.35 1.03 -49.28
CA SER A 767 -55.53 0.47 -49.97
C SER A 767 -55.41 -1.04 -50.12
N ALA A 768 -56.49 -1.70 -49.71
CA ALA A 768 -56.77 -3.13 -49.71
C ALA A 768 -56.59 -3.84 -51.06
N GLY A 769 -56.43 -5.17 -51.01
CA GLY A 769 -56.68 -6.03 -52.16
C GLY A 769 -56.17 -7.46 -52.00
N SER A 770 -57.08 -8.34 -51.55
CA SER A 770 -57.12 -9.82 -51.63
C SER A 770 -56.00 -10.64 -50.99
#